data_AF-A0A450T2Z7-F1
#
_entry.id   AF-A0A450T2Z7-F1
#
_cell.length_a   1.000
_cell.length_b   1.000
_cell.length_c   1.000
_cell.angle_alpha   90.00
_cell.angle_beta   90.00
_cell.angle_gamma   90.00
#
_symmetry.space_group_name_H-M   'P 1'
#
loop_
_entity.id
_entity.type
_entity.pdbx_description
1 polymer ?
#
loop_
_entity_poly.entity_id
_entity_poly.type
_entity_poly.pdbx_seq_one_letter_code
_entity_poly.pdbx_strand_id
1 'polypeptide(L)'
;MARWALLTNRMRTHLAGHLIMTNFLRPLELFCVLILLGPIAGCEDFSRQAEKRAEAAAGTEIEEIILAIVDSSSSPSMFAQGVAFAVDEINDKKLIKQKVIARYYDDRSEIPRARNLAKKLAADENVIAVIGHLSSATAIAASIIYERAGLIFITPKATQSELIRQENRFTFRNIPRDDVFGREATRYMQHHQYKKVAIIYDRELATRRLAELFHKAADDAGIEVVAVRFYSNWETDYRELITKLGKDASFDALFLSGVLPQGAAMIKQLRAMGIRTPIIAGIDFDFQRLIEVAGRSAEDTAVATVFDPKRPRNITRDFVRRFKERYGIVPDTWAAQGYDAAKLLAHAMVESGSRVPADLAGTLRFVENWDGVTGRYAVALDGNILGRKIHFKTVKNGNFAFLDRPVSKKVDLFETMKDETLRIGAPQGEISLDPCHAEVKMSAEIAEQLFLGLTDIDSGTLEPIPALATSWTESNLGKTYRFRLRKDAQWTDGRPVTAHDVVWAVRRNILPATGCWGAGMFFVLKNGRAIHEGRIDDLALLGVRTIDDYTVEFNLEQPLSLFPTIVNHFVYRPLPAPVIESLGEDWTDPERIVTSGAYRLAVWKQNMLLVLRRNDGYYNRAKVNIPEIRYLFLESPSMGFSLYRGGELDVLGGGNYLPISPGEYAKIQTDRTLYAQLREFPLLGSYSYGFRIDRSPMDLLPVRKAITAALDRDMMVGLIASPHEASTTFTPDRLLGADRMETVSDLHSGLGLDFNPNQAAEWLAKAGYPDGQGFPEIILLHEDGDHHRRMAQAVKASLDFYLGLDIQLAAYSPGTDLGQAIAQTDPHLFQLDWRPGYPHANNFLEPNFAPRSPYNHTGWQNMAFASQAVRARTESVPEIRTRAFRRLEQMITKEFCVVAPIYSKRTRMLIRPRIADWSHMSFGGQYLRDWRFEPVEE
;
A
#
# COMPACT_ATOMS: atom_id res chain seq x y z
N MET A 1 54.04 10.29 -12.55
CA MET A 1 53.95 8.85 -12.85
C MET A 1 53.04 8.72 -14.06
N ALA A 2 53.55 8.03 -15.10
CA ALA A 2 53.01 7.79 -16.44
C ALA A 2 51.47 7.63 -16.47
N ARG A 3 50.67 8.07 -17.45
CA ARG A 3 50.84 8.29 -18.91
C ARG A 3 49.40 8.76 -19.34
N TRP A 4 49.08 9.92 -19.89
CA TRP A 4 49.19 10.37 -21.30
C TRP A 4 48.64 11.80 -21.41
N ALA A 5 49.26 12.57 -22.30
CA ALA A 5 48.99 13.96 -22.61
C ALA A 5 48.42 14.08 -24.04
N LEU A 6 47.97 15.31 -24.36
CA LEU A 6 47.75 15.89 -25.70
C LEU A 6 46.38 15.54 -26.34
N LEU A 7 45.60 16.45 -26.93
CA LEU A 7 45.77 17.87 -27.26
C LEU A 7 44.40 18.41 -27.71
N THR A 8 44.01 19.59 -27.23
CA THR A 8 42.97 20.45 -27.81
C THR A 8 43.64 21.74 -28.28
N ASN A 9 43.51 22.12 -29.56
CA ASN A 9 43.02 23.45 -29.99
C ASN A 9 43.12 23.73 -31.52
N ARG A 10 41.99 24.19 -32.06
CA ARG A 10 41.74 25.33 -32.97
C ARG A 10 42.63 25.63 -34.21
N MET A 11 41.95 25.52 -35.36
CA MET A 11 41.73 26.51 -36.43
C MET A 11 42.88 27.18 -37.22
N ARG A 12 42.76 26.99 -38.55
CA ARG A 12 42.87 27.93 -39.70
C ARG A 12 44.15 27.96 -40.58
N THR A 13 43.84 27.93 -41.88
CA THR A 13 44.51 28.45 -43.10
C THR A 13 45.72 27.71 -43.70
N HIS A 14 45.57 27.20 -44.93
CA HIS A 14 46.24 27.79 -46.10
C HIS A 14 45.57 27.42 -47.45
N LEU A 15 45.54 28.43 -48.32
CA LEU A 15 44.95 28.53 -49.66
C LEU A 15 45.87 27.99 -50.79
N ALA A 16 45.21 27.50 -51.84
CA ALA A 16 45.38 27.79 -53.28
C ALA A 16 46.62 27.34 -54.11
N GLY A 17 46.31 26.90 -55.34
CA GLY A 17 47.21 26.84 -56.52
C GLY A 17 46.86 25.69 -57.48
N HIS A 18 45.81 25.77 -58.30
CA HIS A 18 45.82 26.14 -59.75
C HIS A 18 46.75 25.31 -60.66
N LEU A 19 46.20 24.64 -61.68
CA LEU A 19 46.57 24.76 -63.12
C LEU A 19 45.61 23.89 -63.99
N ILE A 20 44.73 24.49 -64.82
CA ILE A 20 44.87 24.78 -66.28
C ILE A 20 44.67 23.54 -67.19
N MET A 21 43.58 23.45 -67.98
CA MET A 21 43.50 23.88 -69.42
C MET A 21 42.30 23.29 -70.23
N THR A 22 41.60 24.20 -70.94
CA THR A 22 40.99 24.12 -72.29
C THR A 22 39.75 23.26 -72.65
N ASN A 23 38.63 23.97 -72.84
CA ASN A 23 37.72 24.05 -74.02
C ASN A 23 37.53 22.85 -74.96
N PHE A 24 36.27 22.41 -75.18
CA PHE A 24 35.55 22.48 -76.47
C PHE A 24 34.05 22.04 -76.30
N LEU A 25 33.13 22.84 -76.87
CA LEU A 25 31.76 22.53 -77.37
C LEU A 25 30.54 22.39 -76.41
N ARG A 26 29.64 23.39 -76.52
CA ARG A 26 28.16 23.36 -76.32
C ARG A 26 27.50 22.26 -77.20
N PRO A 27 26.30 21.68 -76.95
CA PRO A 27 25.17 22.16 -76.11
C PRO A 27 24.47 21.02 -75.31
N LEU A 28 24.69 20.88 -74.00
CA LEU A 28 23.91 19.95 -73.16
C LEU A 28 23.43 20.55 -71.82
N GLU A 29 23.86 21.76 -71.47
CA GLU A 29 23.63 22.32 -70.14
C GLU A 29 22.32 23.11 -69.99
N LEU A 30 21.64 23.47 -71.09
CA LEU A 30 20.35 24.18 -70.97
C LEU A 30 19.16 23.28 -70.63
N PHE A 31 19.30 21.95 -70.67
CA PHE A 31 18.22 21.03 -70.29
C PHE A 31 18.33 20.50 -68.85
N CYS A 32 19.50 20.64 -68.20
CA CYS A 32 19.70 20.17 -66.83
C CYS A 32 19.48 21.24 -65.75
N VAL A 33 19.44 22.54 -66.11
CA VAL A 33 19.23 23.64 -65.15
C VAL A 33 17.74 23.91 -64.85
N LEU A 34 16.81 23.36 -65.65
CA LEU A 34 15.36 23.50 -65.41
C LEU A 34 14.72 22.37 -64.60
N ILE A 35 15.46 21.33 -64.19
CA ILE A 35 14.94 20.22 -63.36
C ILE A 35 15.45 20.27 -61.90
N LEU A 36 16.41 21.15 -61.58
CA LEU A 36 16.93 21.32 -60.21
C LEU A 36 16.32 22.51 -59.45
N LEU A 37 15.29 23.17 -60.00
CA LEU A 37 14.53 24.25 -59.35
C LEU A 37 13.03 23.89 -59.19
N GLY A 38 12.75 22.70 -58.64
CA GLY A 38 11.42 22.36 -58.15
C GLY A 38 11.41 21.02 -57.38
N PRO A 39 11.00 20.94 -56.09
CA PRO A 39 10.56 22.00 -55.16
C PRO A 39 11.41 22.05 -53.86
N ILE A 40 12.14 23.16 -53.65
CA ILE A 40 12.50 23.64 -52.29
C ILE A 40 11.30 24.37 -51.65
N ALA A 41 10.29 24.73 -52.45
CA ALA A 41 9.07 25.43 -52.00
C ALA A 41 8.23 24.68 -50.95
N GLY A 42 8.43 23.38 -50.75
CA GLY A 42 7.66 22.62 -49.76
C GLY A 42 8.16 22.75 -48.31
N CYS A 43 9.44 23.09 -48.09
CA CYS A 43 10.00 23.17 -46.73
C CYS A 43 9.86 24.57 -46.11
N GLU A 44 9.88 25.64 -46.92
CA GLU A 44 9.59 27.01 -46.46
C GLU A 44 8.11 27.20 -46.07
N ASP A 45 7.18 26.50 -46.71
CA ASP A 45 5.73 26.68 -46.51
C ASP A 45 5.24 26.12 -45.16
N PHE A 46 5.72 24.93 -44.75
CA PHE A 46 5.28 24.30 -43.50
C PHE A 46 5.87 24.95 -42.24
N SER A 47 7.14 25.36 -42.24
CA SER A 47 7.74 26.08 -41.10
C SER A 47 7.03 27.42 -40.86
N ARG A 48 6.73 28.15 -41.95
CA ARG A 48 5.96 29.40 -41.88
C ARG A 48 4.53 29.16 -41.39
N GLN A 49 3.92 28.03 -41.77
CA GLN A 49 2.60 27.64 -41.28
C GLN A 49 2.61 27.29 -39.77
N ALA A 50 3.67 26.65 -39.28
CA ALA A 50 3.84 26.38 -37.86
C ALA A 50 4.00 27.67 -37.04
N GLU A 51 4.79 28.63 -37.54
CA GLU A 51 4.94 29.95 -36.92
C GLU A 51 3.62 30.71 -36.87
N LYS A 52 2.90 30.80 -38.00
CA LYS A 52 1.58 31.45 -38.04
C LYS A 52 0.57 30.80 -37.12
N ARG A 53 0.56 29.47 -37.01
CA ARG A 53 -0.30 28.78 -36.02
C ARG A 53 0.12 29.13 -34.60
N ALA A 54 1.41 29.21 -34.29
CA ALA A 54 1.86 29.59 -32.97
C ALA A 54 1.45 31.04 -32.62
N GLU A 55 1.56 31.97 -33.58
CA GLU A 55 1.10 33.35 -33.44
C GLU A 55 -0.41 33.43 -33.25
N ALA A 56 -1.18 32.75 -34.11
CA ALA A 56 -2.62 32.64 -33.99
C ALA A 56 -2.97 32.07 -32.61
N ALA A 57 -2.37 30.94 -32.22
CA ALA A 57 -2.57 30.31 -30.93
C ALA A 57 -2.00 31.07 -29.73
N ALA A 58 -1.25 32.17 -29.88
CA ALA A 58 -0.79 33.02 -28.78
C ALA A 58 -1.65 34.29 -28.58
N GLY A 59 -2.43 34.71 -29.58
CA GLY A 59 -3.18 35.97 -29.55
C GLY A 59 -4.17 36.08 -28.39
N THR A 60 -4.17 37.19 -27.64
CA THR A 60 -4.94 37.35 -26.38
C THR A 60 -6.46 37.47 -26.56
N GLU A 61 -6.95 37.71 -27.78
CA GLU A 61 -8.36 37.94 -28.11
C GLU A 61 -9.13 36.68 -28.53
N ILE A 62 -8.52 35.49 -28.43
CA ILE A 62 -9.19 34.25 -28.82
C ILE A 62 -10.25 33.86 -27.80
N GLU A 63 -11.49 33.72 -28.28
CA GLU A 63 -12.64 33.23 -27.52
C GLU A 63 -12.84 31.71 -27.66
N GLU A 64 -12.40 31.12 -28.77
CA GLU A 64 -12.68 29.72 -29.14
C GLU A 64 -11.41 28.91 -29.45
N ILE A 65 -11.35 27.68 -28.95
CA ILE A 65 -10.31 26.69 -29.25
C ILE A 65 -10.91 25.60 -30.14
N ILE A 66 -10.32 25.38 -31.32
CA ILE A 66 -10.84 24.38 -32.28
C ILE A 66 -10.02 23.10 -32.21
N LEU A 67 -10.71 21.99 -31.93
CA LEU A 67 -10.20 20.62 -31.99
C LEU A 67 -10.79 19.90 -33.19
N ALA A 68 -9.94 19.33 -34.05
CA ALA A 68 -10.40 18.48 -35.15
C ALA A 68 -10.50 17.03 -34.69
N ILE A 69 -11.70 16.45 -34.74
CA ILE A 69 -11.97 15.09 -34.33
C ILE A 69 -12.14 14.24 -35.58
N VAL A 70 -11.20 13.33 -35.83
CA VAL A 70 -11.15 12.54 -37.07
C VAL A 70 -11.53 11.09 -36.79
N ASP A 71 -12.75 10.74 -37.16
CA ASP A 71 -13.31 9.40 -37.13
C ASP A 71 -13.07 8.68 -38.49
N SER A 72 -13.49 7.42 -38.56
CA SER A 72 -13.50 6.60 -39.77
C SER A 72 -14.90 6.04 -40.10
N SER A 73 -15.95 6.56 -39.45
CA SER A 73 -17.34 6.11 -39.62
C SER A 73 -18.28 7.24 -40.03
N SER A 74 -19.35 6.90 -40.76
CA SER A 74 -20.34 7.85 -41.26
C SER A 74 -21.47 8.19 -40.27
N SER A 75 -21.39 7.67 -39.04
CA SER A 75 -22.36 7.84 -37.94
C SER A 75 -21.57 8.17 -36.67
N PRO A 76 -22.12 8.91 -35.69
CA PRO A 76 -21.39 9.21 -34.45
C PRO A 76 -20.97 7.91 -33.75
N SER A 77 -19.66 7.61 -33.78
CA SER A 77 -19.11 6.45 -33.10
C SER A 77 -19.07 6.66 -31.58
N MET A 78 -18.87 5.58 -30.83
CA MET A 78 -18.61 5.67 -29.39
C MET A 78 -17.40 6.57 -29.09
N PHE A 79 -16.37 6.55 -29.93
CA PHE A 79 -15.22 7.45 -29.84
C PHE A 79 -15.64 8.93 -29.95
N ALA A 80 -16.42 9.28 -30.98
CA ALA A 80 -16.89 10.65 -31.17
C ALA A 80 -17.78 11.12 -30.00
N GLN A 81 -18.64 10.23 -29.46
CA GLN A 81 -19.44 10.51 -28.27
C GLN A 81 -18.59 10.73 -27.01
N GLY A 82 -17.53 9.94 -26.83
CA GLY A 82 -16.56 10.11 -25.75
C GLY A 82 -15.87 11.48 -25.78
N VAL A 83 -15.42 11.89 -26.95
CA VAL A 83 -14.83 13.22 -27.16
C VAL A 83 -15.85 14.33 -26.90
N ALA A 84 -17.06 14.22 -27.46
CA ALA A 84 -18.13 15.19 -27.24
C ALA A 84 -18.41 15.37 -25.74
N PHE A 85 -18.49 14.26 -25.00
CA PHE A 85 -18.72 14.27 -23.58
C PHE A 85 -17.60 14.98 -22.80
N ALA A 86 -16.34 14.73 -23.15
CA ALA A 86 -15.21 15.42 -22.53
C ALA A 86 -15.21 16.93 -22.82
N VAL A 87 -15.49 17.33 -24.05
CA VAL A 87 -15.53 18.74 -24.48
C VAL A 87 -16.63 19.49 -23.76
N ASP A 88 -17.82 18.90 -23.64
CA ASP A 88 -18.92 19.53 -22.92
C ASP A 88 -18.57 19.73 -21.46
N GLU A 89 -17.98 18.73 -20.79
CA GLU A 89 -17.52 18.92 -19.42
C GLU A 89 -16.42 19.96 -19.27
N ILE A 90 -15.48 20.04 -20.22
CA ILE A 90 -14.43 21.06 -20.20
C ILE A 90 -15.06 22.46 -20.24
N ASN A 91 -16.07 22.65 -21.08
CA ASN A 91 -16.79 23.91 -21.22
C ASN A 91 -17.70 24.20 -20.02
N ASP A 92 -18.50 23.23 -19.57
CA ASP A 92 -19.45 23.37 -18.47
C ASP A 92 -18.74 23.68 -17.15
N LYS A 93 -17.61 23.00 -16.89
CA LYS A 93 -16.77 23.25 -15.72
C LYS A 93 -15.80 24.42 -15.89
N LYS A 94 -15.78 25.07 -17.06
CA LYS A 94 -14.86 26.17 -17.41
C LYS A 94 -13.40 25.84 -17.09
N LEU A 95 -12.97 24.61 -17.37
CA LEU A 95 -11.59 24.16 -17.09
C LEU A 95 -10.57 24.96 -17.90
N ILE A 96 -10.96 25.41 -19.09
CA ILE A 96 -10.20 26.30 -19.94
C ILE A 96 -11.01 27.59 -20.10
N LYS A 97 -10.32 28.73 -20.11
CA LYS A 97 -10.96 30.06 -20.22
C LYS A 97 -11.75 30.21 -21.52
N GLN A 98 -11.18 29.73 -22.62
CA GLN A 98 -11.79 29.74 -23.95
C GLN A 98 -12.78 28.58 -24.12
N LYS A 99 -13.78 28.80 -24.97
CA LYS A 99 -14.74 27.76 -25.35
C LYS A 99 -14.08 26.75 -26.30
N VAL A 100 -14.09 25.48 -25.93
CA VAL A 100 -13.57 24.39 -26.76
C VAL A 100 -14.65 23.92 -27.74
N ILE A 101 -14.30 23.83 -29.03
CA ILE A 101 -15.18 23.41 -30.12
C ILE A 101 -14.58 22.19 -30.82
N ALA A 102 -15.30 21.08 -30.78
CA ALA A 102 -14.97 19.88 -31.56
C ALA A 102 -15.61 19.96 -32.96
N ARG A 103 -14.78 19.93 -34.00
CA ARG A 103 -15.20 19.79 -35.40
C ARG A 103 -14.95 18.36 -35.87
N TYR A 104 -16.00 17.68 -36.31
CA TYR A 104 -15.93 16.26 -36.67
C TYR A 104 -15.66 16.05 -38.16
N TYR A 105 -14.77 15.11 -38.47
CA TYR A 105 -14.37 14.73 -39.82
C TYR A 105 -14.33 13.21 -39.96
N ASP A 106 -14.48 12.73 -41.19
CA ASP A 106 -14.49 11.30 -41.52
C ASP A 106 -13.45 11.03 -42.61
N ASP A 107 -12.44 10.21 -42.29
CA ASP A 107 -11.39 9.77 -43.20
C ASP A 107 -11.72 8.47 -43.95
N ARG A 108 -12.83 7.80 -43.60
CA ARG A 108 -13.29 6.48 -44.10
C ARG A 108 -12.24 5.38 -44.05
N SER A 109 -11.22 5.51 -43.20
CA SER A 109 -10.03 4.67 -43.21
C SER A 109 -9.29 4.62 -44.56
N GLU A 110 -9.43 5.66 -45.40
CA GLU A 110 -8.79 5.76 -46.71
C GLU A 110 -7.56 6.69 -46.67
N ILE A 111 -6.37 6.15 -47.00
CA ILE A 111 -5.11 6.91 -46.97
C ILE A 111 -5.17 8.21 -47.82
N PRO A 112 -5.66 8.22 -49.08
CA PRO A 112 -5.71 9.45 -49.87
C PRO A 112 -6.60 10.53 -49.23
N ARG A 113 -7.73 10.12 -48.67
CA ARG A 113 -8.68 11.00 -47.99
C ARG A 113 -8.08 11.55 -46.70
N ALA A 114 -7.44 10.70 -45.90
CA ALA A 114 -6.73 11.11 -44.69
C ALA A 114 -5.63 12.15 -44.98
N ARG A 115 -4.81 11.96 -46.03
CA ARG A 115 -3.79 12.94 -46.44
C ARG A 115 -4.40 14.28 -46.88
N ASN A 116 -5.48 14.25 -47.66
CA ASN A 116 -6.15 15.47 -48.11
C ASN A 116 -6.79 16.23 -46.94
N LEU A 117 -7.41 15.50 -46.01
CA LEU A 117 -7.95 16.07 -44.78
C LEU A 117 -6.84 16.66 -43.91
N ALA A 118 -5.72 15.95 -43.74
CA ALA A 118 -4.58 16.43 -42.97
C ALA A 118 -3.98 17.70 -43.56
N LYS A 119 -3.86 17.82 -44.89
CA LYS A 119 -3.46 19.06 -45.57
C LYS A 119 -4.44 20.21 -45.30
N LYS A 120 -5.75 19.93 -45.36
CA LYS A 120 -6.79 20.93 -45.09
C LYS A 120 -6.73 21.43 -43.63
N LEU A 121 -6.56 20.51 -42.68
CA LEU A 121 -6.46 20.84 -41.25
C LEU A 121 -5.14 21.55 -40.92
N ALA A 122 -4.04 21.16 -41.55
CA ALA A 122 -2.76 21.88 -41.43
C ALA A 122 -2.87 23.32 -41.98
N ALA A 123 -3.64 23.54 -43.03
CA ALA A 123 -3.89 24.86 -43.61
C ALA A 123 -4.80 25.77 -42.78
N ASP A 124 -5.59 25.23 -41.84
CA ASP A 124 -6.40 26.02 -40.92
C ASP A 124 -5.58 26.37 -39.68
N GLU A 125 -5.09 27.61 -39.62
CA GLU A 125 -4.25 28.12 -38.53
C GLU A 125 -4.99 28.16 -37.17
N ASN A 126 -6.33 28.06 -37.16
CA ASN A 126 -7.12 28.06 -35.93
C ASN A 126 -7.29 26.67 -35.32
N VAL A 127 -6.99 25.60 -36.07
CA VAL A 127 -7.01 24.23 -35.53
C VAL A 127 -5.70 24.03 -34.78
N ILE A 128 -5.79 23.82 -33.45
CA ILE A 128 -4.60 23.68 -32.61
C ILE A 128 -4.24 22.22 -32.30
N ALA A 129 -5.21 21.31 -32.44
CA ALA A 129 -4.97 19.88 -32.28
C ALA A 129 -5.95 19.02 -33.09
N VAL A 130 -5.48 17.82 -33.41
CA VAL A 130 -6.25 16.75 -34.04
C VAL A 130 -6.30 15.56 -33.08
N ILE A 131 -7.50 15.11 -32.76
CA ILE A 131 -7.72 13.85 -32.04
C ILE A 131 -8.29 12.85 -33.04
N GLY A 132 -7.56 11.76 -33.28
CA GLY A 132 -8.04 10.71 -34.16
C GLY A 132 -7.00 10.22 -35.14
N HIS A 133 -7.46 10.08 -36.38
CA HIS A 133 -7.15 8.97 -37.27
C HIS A 133 -7.08 7.64 -36.51
N LEU A 134 -8.17 6.88 -36.59
CA LEU A 134 -8.34 5.67 -35.81
C LEU A 134 -7.62 4.46 -36.43
N SER A 135 -7.43 4.43 -37.75
CA SER A 135 -6.61 3.41 -38.41
C SER A 135 -5.13 3.77 -38.34
N SER A 136 -4.27 2.78 -38.07
CA SER A 136 -2.82 2.99 -38.05
C SER A 136 -2.29 3.51 -39.39
N ALA A 137 -2.84 3.03 -40.51
CA ALA A 137 -2.41 3.46 -41.85
C ALA A 137 -2.73 4.92 -42.14
N THR A 138 -3.94 5.39 -41.74
CA THR A 138 -4.32 6.78 -41.93
C THR A 138 -3.59 7.70 -40.95
N ALA A 139 -3.41 7.27 -39.69
CA ALA A 139 -2.66 7.99 -38.68
C ALA A 139 -1.20 8.23 -39.07
N ILE A 140 -0.51 7.21 -39.61
CA ILE A 140 0.88 7.34 -40.09
C ILE A 140 0.96 8.33 -41.25
N ALA A 141 0.02 8.29 -42.18
CA ALA A 141 0.02 9.18 -43.34
C ALA A 141 -0.27 10.64 -42.94
N ALA A 142 -1.16 10.85 -41.98
CA ALA A 142 -1.55 12.17 -41.49
C ALA A 142 -0.48 12.77 -40.56
N SER A 143 0.15 11.97 -39.69
CA SER A 143 1.15 12.44 -38.72
C SER A 143 2.31 13.14 -39.39
N ILE A 144 2.76 12.68 -40.56
CA ILE A 144 3.85 13.31 -41.33
C ILE A 144 3.50 14.76 -41.70
N ILE A 145 2.24 15.04 -42.02
CA ILE A 145 1.77 16.37 -42.41
C ILE A 145 1.61 17.25 -41.17
N TYR A 146 0.99 16.72 -40.11
CA TYR A 146 0.80 17.45 -38.85
C TYR A 146 2.12 17.81 -38.16
N GLU A 147 3.08 16.88 -38.16
CA GLU A 147 4.40 17.09 -37.61
C GLU A 147 5.12 18.26 -38.29
N ARG A 148 5.09 18.30 -39.62
CA ARG A 148 5.68 19.40 -40.41
C ARG A 148 4.97 20.71 -40.16
N ALA A 149 3.64 20.67 -40.04
CA ALA A 149 2.85 21.85 -39.81
C ALA A 149 2.98 22.39 -38.39
N GLY A 150 3.50 21.64 -37.41
CA GLY A 150 3.47 22.02 -35.99
C GLY A 150 2.08 21.90 -35.36
N LEU A 151 1.32 20.86 -35.71
CA LEU A 151 -0.04 20.61 -35.23
C LEU A 151 -0.05 19.43 -34.25
N ILE A 152 -0.58 19.62 -33.04
CA ILE A 152 -0.72 18.53 -32.07
C ILE A 152 -1.60 17.43 -32.65
N PHE A 153 -1.13 16.20 -32.60
CA PHE A 153 -1.86 15.03 -33.06
C PHE A 153 -1.87 13.95 -31.98
N ILE A 154 -3.05 13.59 -31.46
CA ILE A 154 -3.23 12.51 -30.48
C ILE A 154 -4.11 11.42 -31.11
N THR A 155 -3.57 10.21 -31.27
CA THR A 155 -4.38 9.06 -31.72
C THR A 155 -4.83 8.17 -30.55
N PRO A 156 -6.14 7.85 -30.48
CA PRO A 156 -6.72 6.99 -29.45
C PRO A 156 -6.81 5.51 -29.82
N LYS A 157 -6.45 5.13 -31.05
CA LYS A 157 -6.59 3.75 -31.55
C LYS A 157 -5.36 3.21 -32.29
N ALA A 158 -4.56 4.04 -32.95
CA ALA A 158 -3.44 3.52 -33.75
C ALA A 158 -2.30 2.96 -32.88
N THR A 159 -2.22 1.62 -32.82
CA THR A 159 -1.28 0.87 -31.98
C THR A 159 0.04 0.55 -32.67
N GLN A 160 0.14 0.77 -34.00
CA GLN A 160 1.32 0.37 -34.76
C GLN A 160 2.61 1.02 -34.20
N SER A 161 3.63 0.19 -33.98
CA SER A 161 4.87 0.59 -33.32
C SER A 161 5.58 1.72 -34.06
N GLU A 162 5.56 1.70 -35.39
CA GLU A 162 6.27 2.65 -36.26
C GLU A 162 5.58 4.00 -36.45
N LEU A 163 4.41 4.23 -35.82
CA LEU A 163 3.66 5.48 -35.95
C LEU A 163 4.43 6.71 -35.47
N ILE A 164 5.05 6.60 -34.30
CA ILE A 164 5.78 7.69 -33.65
C ILE A 164 7.27 7.37 -33.77
N ARG A 165 7.99 8.23 -34.48
CA ARG A 165 9.44 8.15 -34.69
C ARG A 165 10.14 9.10 -33.70
N GLN A 166 11.43 8.88 -33.46
CA GLN A 166 12.18 9.64 -32.45
C GLN A 166 12.19 11.15 -32.70
N GLU A 167 12.10 11.56 -33.97
CA GLU A 167 12.06 12.95 -34.39
C GLU A 167 10.68 13.62 -34.26
N ASN A 168 9.61 12.85 -33.98
CA ASN A 168 8.27 13.41 -33.82
C ASN A 168 8.17 14.23 -32.52
N ARG A 169 7.81 15.50 -32.65
CA ARG A 169 7.59 16.48 -31.58
C ARG A 169 6.11 16.70 -31.28
N PHE A 170 5.24 16.65 -32.29
CA PHE A 170 3.81 16.99 -32.15
C PHE A 170 2.86 15.78 -32.20
N THR A 171 3.39 14.58 -32.44
CA THR A 171 2.59 13.35 -32.50
C THR A 171 2.62 12.56 -31.19
N PHE A 172 1.45 12.15 -30.72
CA PHE A 172 1.21 11.43 -29.48
C PHE A 172 0.18 10.32 -29.67
N ARG A 173 0.14 9.37 -28.73
CA ARG A 173 -0.96 8.41 -28.58
C ARG A 173 -1.34 8.27 -27.12
N ASN A 174 -2.59 7.93 -26.80
CA ASN A 174 -3.02 7.57 -25.43
C ASN A 174 -3.43 6.07 -25.30
N ILE A 175 -3.01 5.27 -26.27
CA ILE A 175 -3.16 3.81 -26.34
C ILE A 175 -1.79 3.12 -26.42
N PRO A 176 -1.61 1.91 -25.84
CA PRO A 176 -0.37 1.16 -25.95
C PRO A 176 0.00 0.76 -27.38
N ARG A 177 1.28 0.44 -27.59
CA ARG A 177 1.79 -0.08 -28.86
C ARG A 177 1.52 -1.57 -29.03
N ASP A 178 1.57 -2.06 -30.28
CA ASP A 178 1.39 -3.48 -30.61
C ASP A 178 2.34 -4.42 -29.87
N ASP A 179 3.58 -3.99 -29.59
CA ASP A 179 4.52 -4.82 -28.84
C ASP A 179 4.08 -5.03 -27.39
N VAL A 180 3.36 -4.06 -26.82
CA VAL A 180 2.73 -4.20 -25.50
C VAL A 180 1.54 -5.18 -25.62
N PHE A 181 0.65 -5.00 -26.60
CA PHE A 181 -0.48 -5.91 -26.82
C PHE A 181 -0.05 -7.37 -27.04
N GLY A 182 0.98 -7.60 -27.86
CA GLY A 182 1.52 -8.94 -28.10
C GLY A 182 2.09 -9.59 -26.83
N ARG A 183 2.85 -8.83 -26.03
CA ARG A 183 3.36 -9.30 -24.73
C ARG A 183 2.24 -9.63 -23.75
N GLU A 184 1.24 -8.76 -23.61
CA GLU A 184 0.14 -9.00 -22.66
C GLU A 184 -0.77 -10.15 -23.10
N ALA A 185 -1.00 -10.34 -24.41
CA ALA A 185 -1.70 -11.52 -24.93
C ALA A 185 -0.95 -12.81 -24.60
N THR A 186 0.38 -12.79 -24.67
CA THR A 186 1.21 -13.92 -24.30
C THR A 186 1.16 -14.21 -22.79
N ARG A 187 1.25 -13.17 -21.94
CA ARG A 187 1.09 -13.32 -20.49
C ARG A 187 -0.29 -13.85 -20.12
N TYR A 188 -1.33 -13.40 -20.80
CA TYR A 188 -2.68 -13.93 -20.64
C TYR A 188 -2.72 -15.44 -20.93
N MET A 189 -2.05 -15.88 -21.98
CA MET A 189 -1.97 -17.31 -22.33
C MET A 189 -1.15 -18.12 -21.31
N GLN A 190 -0.02 -17.60 -20.83
CA GLN A 190 0.76 -18.24 -19.76
C GLN A 190 -0.05 -18.40 -18.47
N HIS A 191 -0.83 -17.37 -18.10
CA HIS A 191 -1.71 -17.42 -16.92
C HIS A 191 -2.75 -18.54 -17.04
N HIS A 192 -3.27 -18.78 -18.24
CA HIS A 192 -4.22 -19.86 -18.53
C HIS A 192 -3.55 -21.19 -18.90
N GLN A 193 -2.21 -21.27 -18.80
CA GLN A 193 -1.41 -22.47 -19.04
C GLN A 193 -1.53 -23.03 -20.46
N TYR A 194 -1.84 -22.20 -21.46
CA TYR A 194 -1.77 -22.61 -22.86
C TYR A 194 -0.31 -22.74 -23.29
N LYS A 195 0.05 -23.86 -23.91
CA LYS A 195 1.44 -24.16 -24.30
C LYS A 195 1.62 -24.20 -25.81
N LYS A 196 0.59 -24.60 -26.56
CA LYS A 196 0.60 -24.69 -28.02
C LYS A 196 -0.41 -23.73 -28.62
N VAL A 197 0.04 -22.82 -29.48
CA VAL A 197 -0.81 -21.77 -30.04
C VAL A 197 -0.76 -21.76 -31.56
N ALA A 198 -1.92 -21.61 -32.18
CA ALA A 198 -2.04 -21.26 -33.58
C ALA A 198 -2.23 -19.75 -33.76
N ILE A 199 -1.66 -19.17 -34.81
CA ILE A 199 -1.86 -17.77 -35.19
C ILE A 199 -2.63 -17.72 -36.50
N ILE A 200 -3.72 -16.95 -36.53
CA ILE A 200 -4.39 -16.52 -37.77
C ILE A 200 -4.33 -15.00 -37.84
N TYR A 201 -3.96 -14.47 -39.01
CA TYR A 201 -4.02 -13.03 -39.21
C TYR A 201 -4.53 -12.58 -40.59
N ASP A 202 -5.12 -11.40 -40.67
CA ASP A 202 -5.41 -10.72 -41.94
C ASP A 202 -4.12 -10.13 -42.54
N ARG A 203 -3.93 -10.25 -43.85
CA ARG A 203 -2.75 -9.77 -44.60
C ARG A 203 -2.54 -8.26 -44.59
N GLU A 204 -3.48 -7.47 -44.08
CA GLU A 204 -3.25 -6.04 -43.86
C GLU A 204 -2.00 -5.81 -42.99
N LEU A 205 -1.26 -4.73 -43.27
CA LEU A 205 0.05 -4.48 -42.65
C LEU A 205 -0.04 -4.41 -41.12
N ALA A 206 -1.05 -3.73 -40.59
CA ALA A 206 -1.23 -3.54 -39.15
C ALA A 206 -1.51 -4.86 -38.42
N THR A 207 -2.44 -5.66 -38.93
CA THR A 207 -2.84 -6.95 -38.35
C THR A 207 -1.72 -7.98 -38.44
N ARG A 208 -0.99 -8.01 -39.57
CA ARG A 208 0.22 -8.82 -39.72
C ARG A 208 1.29 -8.41 -38.70
N ARG A 209 1.51 -7.12 -38.49
CA ARG A 209 2.54 -6.62 -37.56
C ARG A 209 2.28 -7.04 -36.12
N LEU A 210 1.03 -6.94 -35.66
CA LEU A 210 0.63 -7.44 -34.35
C LEU A 210 0.85 -8.96 -34.24
N ALA A 211 0.54 -9.74 -35.29
CA ALA A 211 0.76 -11.18 -35.30
C ALA A 211 2.25 -11.56 -35.22
N GLU A 212 3.13 -10.85 -35.94
CA GLU A 212 4.59 -11.01 -35.87
C GLU A 212 5.13 -10.71 -34.47
N LEU A 213 4.66 -9.60 -33.85
CA LEU A 213 5.07 -9.21 -32.51
C LEU A 213 4.55 -10.17 -31.44
N PHE A 214 3.33 -10.69 -31.61
CA PHE A 214 2.80 -11.76 -30.77
C PHE A 214 3.61 -13.05 -30.92
N HIS A 215 3.93 -13.46 -32.16
CA HIS A 215 4.76 -14.66 -32.39
C HIS A 215 6.09 -14.57 -31.65
N LYS A 216 6.79 -13.44 -31.80
CA LYS A 216 8.04 -13.20 -31.08
C LYS A 216 7.84 -13.25 -29.56
N ALA A 217 6.79 -12.61 -29.04
CA ALA A 217 6.50 -12.62 -27.62
C ALA A 217 6.17 -14.03 -27.10
N ALA A 218 5.48 -14.85 -27.90
CA ALA A 218 5.18 -16.24 -27.59
C ALA A 218 6.46 -17.09 -27.49
N ASP A 219 7.39 -16.92 -28.44
CA ASP A 219 8.71 -17.56 -28.41
C ASP A 219 9.47 -17.17 -27.13
N ASP A 220 9.55 -15.87 -26.82
CA ASP A 220 10.20 -15.34 -25.62
C ASP A 220 9.56 -15.87 -24.31
N ALA A 221 8.29 -16.23 -24.35
CA ALA A 221 7.51 -16.73 -23.22
C ALA A 221 7.47 -18.27 -23.11
N GLY A 222 8.13 -19.00 -24.01
CA GLY A 222 8.12 -20.46 -24.05
C GLY A 222 6.77 -21.06 -24.47
N ILE A 223 5.95 -20.32 -25.22
CA ILE A 223 4.72 -20.83 -25.85
C ILE A 223 5.06 -21.27 -27.28
N GLU A 224 4.81 -22.53 -27.60
CA GLU A 224 5.08 -23.10 -28.92
C GLU A 224 4.05 -22.62 -29.95
N VAL A 225 4.49 -21.86 -30.97
CA VAL A 225 3.64 -21.51 -32.10
C VAL A 225 3.65 -22.66 -33.12
N VAL A 226 2.56 -23.43 -33.14
CA VAL A 226 2.49 -24.68 -33.94
C VAL A 226 1.98 -24.47 -35.36
N ALA A 227 1.31 -23.36 -35.64
CA ALA A 227 0.83 -23.02 -36.97
C ALA A 227 0.63 -21.51 -37.12
N VAL A 228 0.95 -20.98 -38.31
CA VAL A 228 0.68 -19.58 -38.69
C VAL A 228 -0.06 -19.57 -40.03
N ARG A 229 -1.25 -18.98 -40.07
CA ARG A 229 -2.08 -18.87 -41.28
C ARG A 229 -2.50 -17.43 -41.49
N PHE A 230 -2.79 -17.09 -42.74
CA PHE A 230 -3.28 -15.77 -43.10
C PHE A 230 -4.48 -15.84 -44.03
N TYR A 231 -5.31 -14.81 -44.00
CA TYR A 231 -6.42 -14.60 -44.93
C TYR A 231 -6.38 -13.17 -45.47
N SER A 232 -7.15 -12.90 -46.52
CA SER A 232 -7.28 -11.55 -47.08
C SER A 232 -8.62 -10.92 -46.69
N ASN A 233 -8.67 -9.61 -46.46
CA ASN A 233 -9.90 -8.92 -46.03
C ASN A 233 -11.08 -8.93 -47.04
N TRP A 234 -10.89 -9.40 -48.27
CA TRP A 234 -11.97 -9.64 -49.24
C TRP A 234 -12.49 -11.08 -49.25
N GLU A 235 -11.79 -12.02 -48.59
CA GLU A 235 -12.19 -13.42 -48.53
C GLU A 235 -13.38 -13.57 -47.57
N THR A 236 -14.33 -14.43 -47.95
CA THR A 236 -15.55 -14.72 -47.17
C THR A 236 -15.74 -16.21 -46.87
N ASP A 237 -14.92 -17.07 -47.47
CA ASP A 237 -14.90 -18.52 -47.26
C ASP A 237 -13.50 -18.95 -46.80
N TYR A 238 -13.42 -19.42 -45.56
CA TYR A 238 -12.16 -19.78 -44.91
C TYR A 238 -12.01 -21.30 -44.71
N ARG A 239 -12.92 -22.11 -45.28
CA ARG A 239 -12.99 -23.55 -45.01
C ARG A 239 -11.70 -24.28 -45.36
N GLU A 240 -11.05 -23.93 -46.47
CA GLU A 240 -9.78 -24.54 -46.87
C GLU A 240 -8.67 -24.22 -45.85
N LEU A 241 -8.57 -22.95 -45.44
CA LEU A 241 -7.60 -22.49 -44.43
C LEU A 241 -7.81 -23.22 -43.10
N ILE A 242 -9.04 -23.30 -42.63
CA ILE A 242 -9.40 -23.97 -41.37
C ILE A 242 -9.14 -25.48 -41.45
N THR A 243 -9.44 -26.10 -42.59
CA THR A 243 -9.15 -27.54 -42.81
C THR A 243 -7.65 -27.82 -42.73
N LYS A 244 -6.81 -26.96 -43.34
CA LYS A 244 -5.35 -27.07 -43.23
C LYS A 244 -4.91 -26.87 -41.79
N LEU A 245 -5.39 -25.82 -41.13
CA LEU A 245 -5.06 -25.53 -39.73
C LEU A 245 -5.32 -26.72 -38.79
N GLY A 246 -6.47 -27.37 -38.92
CA GLY A 246 -6.83 -28.54 -38.10
C GLY A 246 -6.05 -29.82 -38.42
N LYS A 247 -5.48 -29.94 -39.63
CA LYS A 247 -4.61 -31.06 -40.02
C LYS A 247 -3.16 -30.86 -39.59
N ASP A 248 -2.69 -29.62 -39.68
CA ASP A 248 -1.28 -29.30 -39.57
C ASP A 248 -0.80 -29.25 -38.11
N ALA A 249 -1.69 -28.99 -37.15
CA ALA A 249 -1.29 -28.91 -35.74
C ALA A 249 -2.45 -29.10 -34.75
N SER A 250 -2.12 -29.66 -33.57
CA SER A 250 -2.93 -29.54 -32.36
C SER A 250 -2.51 -28.31 -31.56
N PHE A 251 -3.46 -27.47 -31.15
CA PHE A 251 -3.20 -26.27 -30.34
C PHE A 251 -4.24 -26.15 -29.21
N ASP A 252 -3.83 -25.50 -28.12
CA ASP A 252 -4.64 -25.30 -26.93
C ASP A 252 -5.39 -23.96 -26.98
N ALA A 253 -4.87 -23.00 -27.75
CA ALA A 253 -5.45 -21.68 -27.97
C ALA A 253 -5.10 -21.13 -29.37
N LEU A 254 -5.89 -20.16 -29.82
CA LEU A 254 -5.70 -19.50 -31.12
C LEU A 254 -5.56 -17.99 -30.93
N PHE A 255 -4.47 -17.40 -31.41
CA PHE A 255 -4.34 -15.96 -31.52
C PHE A 255 -4.92 -15.47 -32.86
N LEU A 256 -5.84 -14.52 -32.81
CA LEU A 256 -6.48 -13.94 -34.00
C LEU A 256 -6.19 -12.44 -34.10
N SER A 257 -5.52 -12.03 -35.18
CA SER A 257 -5.24 -10.63 -35.49
C SER A 257 -5.90 -10.23 -36.81
N GLY A 258 -6.89 -9.35 -36.79
CA GLY A 258 -7.73 -9.08 -37.95
C GLY A 258 -8.66 -7.91 -37.73
N VAL A 259 -9.37 -7.51 -38.78
CA VAL A 259 -10.35 -6.43 -38.76
C VAL A 259 -11.79 -6.96 -38.82
N LEU A 260 -12.73 -6.18 -38.30
CA LEU A 260 -14.17 -6.47 -38.40
C LEU A 260 -14.74 -5.91 -39.72
N PRO A 261 -15.70 -6.60 -40.37
CA PRO A 261 -16.40 -7.80 -39.90
C PRO A 261 -15.73 -9.16 -40.20
N GLN A 262 -14.67 -9.20 -41.02
CA GLN A 262 -14.07 -10.45 -41.54
C GLN A 262 -13.53 -11.36 -40.45
N GLY A 263 -12.86 -10.81 -39.44
CA GLY A 263 -12.38 -11.57 -38.29
C GLY A 263 -13.51 -12.27 -37.52
N ALA A 264 -14.68 -11.63 -37.39
CA ALA A 264 -15.84 -12.26 -36.77
C ALA A 264 -16.46 -13.37 -37.66
N ALA A 265 -16.43 -13.19 -38.98
CA ALA A 265 -16.81 -14.25 -39.92
C ALA A 265 -15.85 -15.47 -39.85
N MET A 266 -14.55 -15.22 -39.66
CA MET A 266 -13.55 -16.27 -39.41
C MET A 266 -13.87 -17.04 -38.13
N ILE A 267 -14.15 -16.36 -37.01
CA ILE A 267 -14.58 -17.00 -35.75
C ILE A 267 -15.81 -17.89 -35.97
N LYS A 268 -16.81 -17.38 -36.71
CA LYS A 268 -18.02 -18.13 -37.04
C LYS A 268 -17.73 -19.43 -37.80
N GLN A 269 -16.84 -19.38 -38.80
CA GLN A 269 -16.48 -20.57 -39.57
C GLN A 269 -15.59 -21.54 -38.78
N LEU A 270 -14.64 -21.05 -37.98
CA LEU A 270 -13.83 -21.87 -37.07
C LEU A 270 -14.73 -22.72 -36.16
N ARG A 271 -15.72 -22.09 -35.53
CA ARG A 271 -16.67 -22.76 -34.62
C ARG A 271 -17.61 -23.72 -35.36
N ALA A 272 -18.06 -23.35 -36.57
CA ALA A 272 -18.89 -24.23 -37.41
C ALA A 272 -18.13 -25.49 -37.85
N MET A 273 -16.82 -25.40 -38.03
CA MET A 273 -15.94 -26.50 -38.39
C MET A 273 -15.37 -27.27 -37.18
N GLY A 274 -15.89 -27.03 -35.97
CA GLY A 274 -15.57 -27.81 -34.79
C GLY A 274 -14.33 -27.35 -33.99
N ILE A 275 -13.67 -26.24 -34.37
CA ILE A 275 -12.59 -25.67 -33.56
C ILE A 275 -13.19 -24.99 -32.33
N ARG A 276 -13.01 -25.59 -31.15
CA ARG A 276 -13.58 -25.12 -29.86
C ARG A 276 -12.57 -24.47 -28.91
N THR A 277 -11.29 -24.46 -29.27
CA THR A 277 -10.24 -23.85 -28.45
C THR A 277 -10.53 -22.36 -28.20
N PRO A 278 -10.12 -21.82 -27.03
CA PRO A 278 -10.20 -20.39 -26.76
C PRO A 278 -9.52 -19.55 -27.84
N ILE A 279 -10.15 -18.43 -28.21
CA ILE A 279 -9.60 -17.47 -29.18
C ILE A 279 -9.18 -16.23 -28.42
N ILE A 280 -7.91 -15.83 -28.55
CA ILE A 280 -7.38 -14.59 -28.01
C ILE A 280 -7.25 -13.63 -29.19
N ALA A 281 -8.11 -12.62 -29.22
CA ALA A 281 -8.19 -11.67 -30.31
C ALA A 281 -7.53 -10.33 -29.94
N GLY A 282 -6.93 -9.69 -30.94
CA GLY A 282 -6.36 -8.35 -30.82
C GLY A 282 -7.41 -7.28 -30.47
N ILE A 283 -6.94 -6.09 -30.08
CA ILE A 283 -7.82 -4.99 -29.65
C ILE A 283 -8.79 -4.50 -30.75
N ASP A 284 -8.51 -4.74 -32.02
CA ASP A 284 -9.44 -4.40 -33.12
C ASP A 284 -10.75 -5.19 -33.10
N PHE A 285 -10.83 -6.23 -32.26
CA PHE A 285 -12.06 -6.98 -31.99
C PHE A 285 -12.88 -6.38 -30.83
N ASP A 286 -12.38 -5.33 -30.17
CA ASP A 286 -13.02 -4.68 -29.03
C ASP A 286 -14.20 -3.79 -29.45
N PHE A 287 -15.17 -4.37 -30.14
CA PHE A 287 -16.38 -3.72 -30.60
C PHE A 287 -17.58 -4.65 -30.42
N GLN A 288 -18.74 -4.07 -30.14
CA GLN A 288 -20.00 -4.83 -30.12
C GLN A 288 -20.27 -5.57 -31.44
N ARG A 289 -19.75 -5.01 -32.54
CA ARG A 289 -19.82 -5.59 -33.89
C ARG A 289 -19.25 -7.02 -33.99
N LEU A 290 -18.30 -7.41 -33.13
CA LEU A 290 -17.84 -8.79 -33.02
C LEU A 290 -19.01 -9.73 -32.74
N ILE A 291 -19.78 -9.42 -31.69
CA ILE A 291 -20.90 -10.23 -31.22
C ILE A 291 -22.04 -10.22 -32.24
N GLU A 292 -22.32 -9.06 -32.85
CA GLU A 292 -23.36 -8.92 -33.89
C GLU A 292 -23.10 -9.83 -35.10
N VAL A 293 -21.84 -9.98 -35.52
CA VAL A 293 -21.47 -10.75 -36.72
C VAL A 293 -21.27 -12.23 -36.41
N ALA A 294 -20.52 -12.57 -35.34
CA ALA A 294 -20.22 -13.96 -34.99
C ALA A 294 -21.36 -14.65 -34.23
N GLY A 295 -22.26 -13.88 -33.59
CA GLY A 295 -23.36 -14.39 -32.78
C GLY A 295 -22.85 -15.30 -31.64
N ARG A 296 -23.53 -16.44 -31.42
CA ARG A 296 -23.10 -17.44 -30.44
C ARG A 296 -21.70 -18.02 -30.69
N SER A 297 -21.17 -17.90 -31.91
CA SER A 297 -19.81 -18.37 -32.22
C SER A 297 -18.73 -17.50 -31.56
N ALA A 298 -19.06 -16.29 -31.14
CA ALA A 298 -18.14 -15.43 -30.40
C ALA A 298 -17.80 -15.98 -29.01
N GLU A 299 -18.58 -16.91 -28.45
CA GLU A 299 -18.36 -17.48 -27.12
C GLU A 299 -16.90 -17.98 -26.96
N ASP A 300 -16.32 -17.71 -25.78
CA ASP A 300 -14.92 -18.01 -25.45
C ASP A 300 -13.88 -17.30 -26.33
N THR A 301 -14.27 -16.19 -26.97
CA THR A 301 -13.33 -15.23 -27.56
C THR A 301 -12.94 -14.20 -26.51
N ALA A 302 -11.69 -14.25 -26.04
CA ALA A 302 -11.06 -13.25 -25.21
C ALA A 302 -10.51 -12.12 -26.10
N VAL A 303 -10.77 -10.87 -25.73
CA VAL A 303 -10.37 -9.67 -26.47
C VAL A 303 -9.53 -8.79 -25.56
N ALA A 304 -8.39 -8.33 -26.07
CA ALA A 304 -7.57 -7.34 -25.37
C ALA A 304 -8.29 -5.99 -25.32
N THR A 305 -8.27 -5.33 -24.17
CA THR A 305 -8.96 -4.06 -23.93
C THR A 305 -8.17 -3.17 -22.96
N VAL A 306 -8.39 -1.86 -23.02
CA VAL A 306 -7.71 -0.87 -22.15
C VAL A 306 -8.70 -0.15 -21.23
N PHE A 307 -9.95 -0.58 -21.22
CA PHE A 307 -11.01 0.01 -20.42
C PHE A 307 -11.89 -1.07 -19.82
N ASP A 308 -12.15 -0.95 -18.52
CA ASP A 308 -13.11 -1.77 -17.80
C ASP A 308 -14.13 -0.85 -17.11
N PRO A 309 -15.39 -0.77 -17.57
CA PRO A 309 -16.41 0.08 -16.98
C PRO A 309 -16.85 -0.38 -15.58
N LYS A 310 -16.45 -1.59 -15.14
CA LYS A 310 -16.74 -2.11 -13.79
C LYS A 310 -15.59 -1.90 -12.82
N ARG A 311 -14.47 -1.31 -13.24
CA ARG A 311 -13.33 -1.05 -12.35
C ARG A 311 -13.76 -0.22 -11.14
N PRO A 312 -13.30 -0.54 -9.93
CA PRO A 312 -13.65 0.19 -8.71
C PRO A 312 -12.87 1.52 -8.59
N ARG A 313 -12.55 2.19 -9.70
CA ARG A 313 -11.93 3.51 -9.71
C ARG A 313 -13.02 4.56 -9.77
N ASN A 314 -12.99 5.56 -8.89
CA ASN A 314 -14.03 6.58 -8.83
C ASN A 314 -14.19 7.34 -10.14
N ILE A 315 -13.09 7.79 -10.75
CA ILE A 315 -13.10 8.48 -12.05
C ILE A 315 -13.75 7.63 -13.16
N THR A 316 -13.48 6.32 -13.17
CA THR A 316 -14.06 5.38 -14.14
C THR A 316 -15.56 5.17 -13.88
N ARG A 317 -15.96 4.93 -12.63
CA ARG A 317 -17.37 4.72 -12.25
C ARG A 317 -18.22 5.95 -12.52
N ASP A 318 -17.71 7.13 -12.19
CA ASP A 318 -18.39 8.40 -12.43
C ASP A 318 -18.58 8.66 -13.93
N PHE A 319 -17.51 8.50 -14.73
CA PHE A 319 -17.59 8.57 -16.19
C PHE A 319 -18.63 7.59 -16.74
N VAL A 320 -18.61 6.33 -16.31
CA VAL A 320 -19.56 5.30 -16.76
C VAL A 320 -21.01 5.67 -16.41
N ARG A 321 -21.24 6.15 -15.18
CA ARG A 321 -22.56 6.61 -14.72
C ARG A 321 -23.07 7.75 -15.59
N ARG A 322 -22.31 8.84 -15.69
CA ARG A 322 -22.76 10.06 -16.38
C ARG A 322 -22.82 9.92 -17.89
N PHE A 323 -21.90 9.13 -18.48
CA PHE A 323 -21.98 8.77 -19.89
C PHE A 323 -23.25 7.97 -20.18
N LYS A 324 -23.60 7.01 -19.32
CA LYS A 324 -24.83 6.23 -19.44
C LYS A 324 -26.09 7.06 -19.23
N GLU A 325 -26.09 7.98 -18.28
CA GLU A 325 -27.19 8.94 -18.09
C GLU A 325 -27.42 9.80 -19.32
N ARG A 326 -26.34 10.24 -19.98
CA ARG A 326 -26.41 11.08 -21.16
C ARG A 326 -26.84 10.34 -22.44
N TYR A 327 -26.23 9.19 -22.70
CA TYR A 327 -26.39 8.49 -23.98
C TYR A 327 -27.24 7.22 -23.89
N GLY A 328 -27.69 6.82 -22.70
CA GLY A 328 -28.50 5.61 -22.48
C GLY A 328 -27.73 4.29 -22.62
N ILE A 329 -26.42 4.35 -22.86
CA ILE A 329 -25.56 3.20 -23.16
C ILE A 329 -24.30 3.22 -22.29
N VAL A 330 -23.79 2.06 -21.95
CA VAL A 330 -22.52 1.94 -21.20
C VAL A 330 -21.37 2.30 -22.16
N PRO A 331 -20.42 3.18 -21.76
CA PRO A 331 -19.29 3.50 -22.61
C PRO A 331 -18.43 2.26 -22.88
N ASP A 332 -17.90 2.16 -24.09
CA ASP A 332 -16.91 1.17 -24.46
C ASP A 332 -15.49 1.76 -24.39
N THR A 333 -14.51 0.95 -24.77
CA THR A 333 -13.10 1.35 -24.83
C THR A 333 -12.87 2.60 -25.67
N TRP A 334 -13.62 2.77 -26.76
CA TRP A 334 -13.41 3.85 -27.71
C TRP A 334 -14.00 5.16 -27.21
N ALA A 335 -15.18 5.11 -26.56
CA ALA A 335 -15.70 6.25 -25.81
C ALA A 335 -14.73 6.70 -24.71
N ALA A 336 -14.21 5.76 -23.92
CA ALA A 336 -13.27 6.07 -22.85
C ALA A 336 -11.94 6.64 -23.38
N GLN A 337 -11.42 6.11 -24.48
CA GLN A 337 -10.19 6.58 -25.13
C GLN A 337 -10.35 7.98 -25.75
N GLY A 338 -11.49 8.24 -26.40
CA GLY A 338 -11.80 9.57 -26.94
C GLY A 338 -11.96 10.62 -25.84
N TYR A 339 -12.65 10.24 -24.76
CA TYR A 339 -12.79 11.09 -23.57
C TYR A 339 -11.43 11.45 -22.97
N ASP A 340 -10.57 10.45 -22.71
CA ASP A 340 -9.25 10.67 -22.13
C ASP A 340 -8.32 11.45 -23.06
N ALA A 341 -8.40 11.28 -24.38
CA ALA A 341 -7.58 12.05 -25.31
C ALA A 341 -7.89 13.56 -25.24
N ALA A 342 -9.17 13.92 -25.17
CA ALA A 342 -9.60 15.30 -25.03
C ALA A 342 -9.24 15.87 -23.64
N LYS A 343 -9.42 15.09 -22.57
CA LYS A 343 -9.03 15.51 -21.21
C LYS A 343 -7.52 15.66 -21.04
N LEU A 344 -6.72 14.77 -21.64
CA LEU A 344 -5.25 14.86 -21.59
C LEU A 344 -4.77 16.14 -22.29
N LEU A 345 -5.33 16.46 -23.45
CA LEU A 345 -5.02 17.70 -24.15
C LEU A 345 -5.43 18.94 -23.33
N ALA A 346 -6.62 18.91 -22.72
CA ALA A 346 -7.08 19.99 -21.86
C ALA A 346 -6.19 20.17 -20.63
N HIS A 347 -5.73 19.07 -20.02
CA HIS A 347 -4.77 19.11 -18.93
C HIS A 347 -3.45 19.77 -19.34
N ALA A 348 -2.92 19.46 -20.53
CA ALA A 348 -1.71 20.12 -21.03
C ALA A 348 -1.92 21.64 -21.22
N MET A 349 -3.10 22.07 -21.65
CA MET A 349 -3.43 23.49 -21.77
C MET A 349 -3.49 24.19 -20.41
N VAL A 350 -4.12 23.55 -19.42
CA VAL A 350 -4.23 24.07 -18.06
C VAL A 350 -2.85 24.15 -17.40
N GLU A 351 -2.08 23.08 -17.48
CA GLU A 351 -0.77 22.97 -16.83
C GLU A 351 0.27 23.92 -17.43
N SER A 352 0.27 24.07 -18.77
CA SER A 352 1.16 25.03 -19.44
C SER A 352 0.70 26.49 -19.34
N GLY A 353 -0.59 26.72 -19.05
CA GLY A 353 -1.22 28.02 -19.23
C GLY A 353 -1.20 28.51 -20.69
N SER A 354 -0.96 27.62 -21.65
CA SER A 354 -0.77 27.92 -23.07
C SER A 354 -1.71 27.09 -23.95
N ARG A 355 -1.89 27.55 -25.17
CA ARG A 355 -2.57 26.85 -26.28
C ARG A 355 -1.67 26.73 -27.51
N VAL A 356 -0.43 27.21 -27.41
CA VAL A 356 0.56 27.12 -28.46
C VAL A 356 1.00 25.65 -28.59
N PRO A 357 0.90 25.03 -29.79
CA PRO A 357 1.22 23.62 -29.98
C PRO A 357 2.59 23.18 -29.43
N ALA A 358 3.61 24.04 -29.51
CA ALA A 358 4.95 23.71 -29.01
C ALA A 358 4.99 23.57 -27.48
N ASP A 359 4.28 24.44 -26.77
CA ASP A 359 4.18 24.39 -25.30
C ASP A 359 3.38 23.16 -24.87
N LEU A 360 2.25 22.90 -25.53
CA LEU A 360 1.43 21.72 -25.29
C LEU A 360 2.23 20.43 -25.51
N ALA A 361 3.00 20.36 -26.60
CA ALA A 361 3.85 19.22 -26.89
C ALA A 361 4.94 19.03 -25.82
N GLY A 362 5.53 20.12 -25.33
CA GLY A 362 6.47 20.10 -24.22
C GLY A 362 5.82 19.53 -22.96
N THR A 363 4.70 20.10 -22.53
CA THR A 363 3.97 19.68 -21.33
C THR A 363 3.52 18.23 -21.40
N LEU A 364 2.93 17.80 -22.53
CA LEU A 364 2.46 16.43 -22.71
C LEU A 364 3.59 15.41 -22.47
N ARG A 365 4.83 15.68 -22.89
CA ARG A 365 5.97 14.76 -22.73
C ARG A 365 6.47 14.60 -21.30
N PHE A 366 6.06 15.49 -20.40
CA PHE A 366 6.43 15.45 -18.98
C PHE A 366 5.26 15.03 -18.07
N VAL A 367 4.17 14.53 -18.63
CA VAL A 367 3.06 13.97 -17.84
C VAL A 367 3.48 12.61 -17.27
N GLU A 368 3.93 12.59 -16.01
CA GLU A 368 4.40 11.36 -15.34
C GLU A 368 3.27 10.50 -14.75
N ASN A 369 2.14 11.11 -14.37
CA ASN A 369 1.06 10.44 -13.64
C ASN A 369 -0.31 10.90 -14.13
N TRP A 370 -0.61 10.74 -15.41
CA TRP A 370 -1.96 10.99 -15.91
C TRP A 370 -2.94 10.03 -15.23
N ASP A 371 -4.04 10.57 -14.71
CA ASP A 371 -5.11 9.77 -14.12
C ASP A 371 -6.43 9.95 -14.91
N GLY A 372 -6.63 9.07 -15.89
CA GLY A 372 -7.80 9.08 -16.76
C GLY A 372 -8.80 7.97 -16.46
N VAL A 373 -9.94 8.01 -17.15
CA VAL A 373 -11.01 7.00 -17.00
C VAL A 373 -10.56 5.61 -17.47
N THR A 374 -9.57 5.55 -18.37
CA THR A 374 -8.96 4.31 -18.87
C THR A 374 -7.80 3.81 -18.00
N GLY A 375 -7.49 4.46 -16.87
CA GLY A 375 -6.38 4.09 -15.99
C GLY A 375 -5.27 5.12 -15.91
N ARG A 376 -4.27 4.84 -15.08
CA ARG A 376 -3.05 5.66 -14.97
C ARG A 376 -2.01 5.28 -16.02
N TYR A 377 -1.26 6.27 -16.49
CA TYR A 377 -0.09 6.10 -17.35
C TYR A 377 0.78 7.37 -17.34
N ALA A 378 2.02 7.21 -17.80
CA ALA A 378 2.90 8.33 -18.13
C ALA A 378 2.94 8.50 -19.65
N VAL A 379 3.17 9.72 -20.12
CA VAL A 379 3.53 10.00 -21.52
C VAL A 379 5.06 10.02 -21.60
N ALA A 380 5.62 9.21 -22.48
CA ALA A 380 7.05 9.14 -22.70
C ALA A 380 7.56 10.36 -23.48
N LEU A 381 8.87 10.62 -23.35
CA LEU A 381 9.55 11.68 -24.08
C LEU A 381 9.48 11.55 -25.60
N ASP A 382 9.10 10.39 -26.15
CA ASP A 382 8.89 10.18 -27.58
C ASP A 382 7.43 10.40 -28.02
N GLY A 383 6.48 10.53 -27.09
CA GLY A 383 5.04 10.72 -27.35
C GLY A 383 4.22 9.42 -27.27
N ASN A 384 4.85 8.28 -27.01
CA ASN A 384 4.17 7.04 -26.62
C ASN A 384 3.75 7.10 -25.14
N ILE A 385 3.08 6.04 -24.65
CA ILE A 385 2.70 5.94 -23.23
C ILE A 385 3.39 4.76 -22.53
N LEU A 386 3.59 4.92 -21.22
CA LEU A 386 4.19 3.93 -20.33
C LEU A 386 3.26 3.60 -19.17
N GLY A 387 3.31 2.35 -18.68
CA GLY A 387 2.59 1.93 -17.48
C GLY A 387 1.09 1.69 -17.66
N ARG A 388 0.53 1.91 -18.86
CA ARG A 388 -0.86 1.60 -19.15
C ARG A 388 -1.12 0.10 -19.09
N LYS A 389 -2.06 -0.32 -18.25
CA LYS A 389 -2.48 -1.72 -18.14
C LYS A 389 -3.37 -2.13 -19.32
N ILE A 390 -3.15 -3.35 -19.82
CA ILE A 390 -4.04 -4.03 -20.76
C ILE A 390 -4.83 -5.08 -19.98
N HIS A 391 -6.10 -5.18 -20.31
CA HIS A 391 -7.08 -6.08 -19.73
C HIS A 391 -7.57 -7.08 -20.79
N PHE A 392 -8.24 -8.13 -20.35
CA PHE A 392 -8.92 -9.07 -21.24
C PHE A 392 -10.37 -9.23 -20.79
N LYS A 393 -11.28 -9.16 -21.76
CA LYS A 393 -12.70 -9.48 -21.57
C LYS A 393 -13.08 -10.60 -22.52
N THR A 394 -13.93 -11.50 -22.06
CA THR A 394 -14.33 -12.69 -22.82
C THR A 394 -15.79 -12.55 -23.21
N VAL A 395 -16.15 -12.94 -24.43
CA VAL A 395 -17.56 -13.05 -24.79
C VAL A 395 -18.16 -14.24 -24.05
N LYS A 396 -19.13 -13.95 -23.19
CA LYS A 396 -19.90 -14.91 -22.40
C LYS A 396 -21.38 -14.62 -22.51
N ASN A 397 -22.18 -15.63 -22.84
CA ASN A 397 -23.64 -15.51 -23.01
C ASN A 397 -24.02 -14.34 -23.94
N GLY A 398 -23.28 -14.17 -25.03
CA GLY A 398 -23.52 -13.10 -26.02
C GLY A 398 -23.23 -11.68 -25.52
N ASN A 399 -22.49 -11.50 -24.43
CA ASN A 399 -22.03 -10.20 -23.94
C ASN A 399 -20.54 -10.25 -23.60
N PHE A 400 -19.87 -9.10 -23.62
CA PHE A 400 -18.54 -9.02 -23.03
C PHE A 400 -18.64 -9.11 -21.50
N ALA A 401 -18.06 -10.16 -20.93
CA ALA A 401 -17.78 -10.27 -19.52
C ALA A 401 -16.30 -9.96 -19.30
N PHE A 402 -16.02 -8.93 -18.50
CA PHE A 402 -14.68 -8.78 -17.95
C PHE A 402 -14.38 -10.02 -17.15
N LEU A 403 -13.20 -10.59 -17.37
CA LEU A 403 -12.70 -11.56 -16.43
C LEU A 403 -12.60 -10.77 -15.13
N ASP A 404 -13.41 -11.12 -14.14
CA ASP A 404 -13.12 -10.71 -12.77
C ASP A 404 -11.63 -10.93 -12.62
N ARG A 405 -10.85 -9.90 -12.27
CA ARG A 405 -9.56 -10.17 -11.67
C ARG A 405 -9.95 -10.69 -10.29
N PRO A 406 -10.02 -12.02 -10.04
CA PRO A 406 -9.71 -12.43 -8.68
C PRO A 406 -8.37 -11.77 -8.41
N VAL A 407 -8.19 -11.21 -7.22
CA VAL A 407 -6.85 -10.83 -6.78
C VAL A 407 -5.97 -12.05 -7.08
N SER A 408 -5.15 -11.96 -8.14
CA SER A 408 -4.79 -13.14 -8.96
C SER A 408 -4.32 -14.26 -8.07
N LYS A 409 -4.85 -15.49 -8.18
CA LYS A 409 -4.37 -16.61 -7.32
C LYS A 409 -2.84 -16.73 -7.32
N LYS A 410 -2.17 -16.33 -8.42
CA LYS A 410 -0.72 -16.09 -8.47
C LYS A 410 -0.38 -14.63 -8.18
N VAL A 411 0.32 -14.37 -7.08
CA VAL A 411 0.79 -13.03 -6.72
C VAL A 411 1.93 -12.63 -7.65
N ASP A 412 1.76 -11.53 -8.39
CA ASP A 412 2.90 -10.85 -9.02
C ASP A 412 3.57 -9.96 -7.95
N LEU A 413 4.83 -10.30 -7.65
CA LEU A 413 5.65 -9.60 -6.64
C LEU A 413 5.88 -8.12 -7.01
N PHE A 414 5.81 -7.78 -8.29
CA PHE A 414 6.11 -6.46 -8.83
C PHE A 414 4.87 -5.69 -9.30
N GLU A 415 3.75 -6.37 -9.58
CA GLU A 415 2.49 -5.68 -9.90
C GLU A 415 1.75 -5.27 -8.62
N THR A 416 1.77 -3.97 -8.29
CA THR A 416 0.93 -3.40 -7.23
C THR A 416 -0.26 -2.64 -7.85
N MET A 417 -1.49 -2.97 -7.44
CA MET A 417 -2.67 -2.20 -7.85
C MET A 417 -2.86 -1.03 -6.88
N LYS A 418 -2.18 0.10 -7.12
CA LYS A 418 -2.12 1.25 -6.19
C LYS A 418 -3.48 1.66 -5.61
N ASP A 419 -4.54 1.62 -6.41
CA ASP A 419 -5.89 2.04 -5.99
C ASP A 419 -6.62 1.00 -5.12
N GLU A 420 -6.17 -0.25 -5.08
CA GLU A 420 -6.81 -1.37 -4.37
C GLU A 420 -5.90 -2.03 -3.32
N THR A 421 -4.66 -1.56 -3.17
CA THR A 421 -3.66 -2.16 -2.28
C THR A 421 -3.26 -1.18 -1.19
N LEU A 422 -3.32 -1.59 0.08
CA LEU A 422 -2.73 -0.83 1.20
C LEU A 422 -1.26 -1.21 1.33
N ARG A 423 -0.35 -0.24 1.25
CA ARG A 423 1.10 -0.45 1.27
C ARG A 423 1.69 0.12 2.54
N ILE A 424 2.30 -0.74 3.34
CA ILE A 424 2.79 -0.42 4.67
C ILE A 424 4.30 -0.67 4.68
N GLY A 425 5.08 0.31 5.12
CA GLY A 425 6.53 0.13 5.32
C GLY A 425 6.79 -0.59 6.64
N ALA A 426 7.37 -1.78 6.60
CA ALA A 426 7.65 -2.61 7.77
C ALA A 426 9.17 -2.74 8.00
N PRO A 427 9.64 -2.92 9.25
CA PRO A 427 11.04 -3.20 9.53
C PRO A 427 11.39 -4.65 9.16
N GLN A 428 12.61 -4.88 8.68
CA GLN A 428 13.15 -6.24 8.58
C GLN A 428 13.33 -6.87 9.97
N GLY A 429 13.36 -8.20 10.02
CA GLY A 429 13.53 -8.95 11.26
C GLY A 429 12.97 -10.37 11.17
N GLU A 430 13.24 -11.16 12.20
CA GLU A 430 12.67 -12.49 12.35
C GLU A 430 11.17 -12.37 12.66
N ILE A 431 10.35 -12.75 11.69
CA ILE A 431 8.88 -12.70 11.78
C ILE A 431 8.38 -14.13 11.80
N SER A 432 7.57 -14.43 12.81
CA SER A 432 6.83 -15.68 12.88
C SER A 432 5.37 -15.45 12.56
N LEU A 433 4.76 -16.38 11.85
CA LEU A 433 3.32 -16.41 11.61
C LEU A 433 2.58 -17.24 12.66
N ASP A 434 3.30 -18.01 13.48
CA ASP A 434 2.72 -18.72 14.62
C ASP A 434 2.49 -17.72 15.76
N PRO A 435 1.25 -17.49 16.21
CA PRO A 435 0.98 -16.58 17.32
C PRO A 435 1.77 -16.92 18.60
N CYS A 436 2.14 -18.17 18.82
CA CYS A 436 2.93 -18.58 19.99
C CYS A 436 4.37 -18.05 19.98
N HIS A 437 4.93 -17.83 18.80
CA HIS A 437 6.29 -17.32 18.56
C HIS A 437 6.30 -15.86 18.07
N ALA A 438 5.21 -15.13 18.32
CA ALA A 438 5.07 -13.74 17.91
C ALA A 438 5.79 -12.76 18.87
N GLU A 439 7.11 -12.89 18.99
CA GLU A 439 7.93 -12.10 19.94
C GLU A 439 8.06 -10.63 19.53
N VAL A 440 8.17 -10.38 18.22
CA VAL A 440 8.29 -9.02 17.68
C VAL A 440 6.91 -8.46 17.33
N LYS A 441 6.77 -7.13 17.42
CA LYS A 441 5.52 -6.43 17.14
C LYS A 441 4.94 -6.73 15.76
N MET A 442 5.80 -6.91 14.77
CA MET A 442 5.37 -7.22 13.40
C MET A 442 4.73 -8.61 13.31
N SER A 443 5.17 -9.58 14.11
CA SER A 443 4.54 -10.90 14.19
C SER A 443 3.14 -10.80 14.82
N ALA A 444 2.99 -10.03 15.91
CA ALA A 444 1.69 -9.77 16.53
C ALA A 444 0.73 -9.03 15.58
N GLU A 445 1.24 -8.06 14.81
CA GLU A 445 0.52 -7.35 13.76
C GLU A 445 0.00 -8.29 12.66
N ILE A 446 0.83 -9.22 12.19
CA ILE A 446 0.42 -10.19 11.16
C ILE A 446 -0.56 -11.22 11.74
N ALA A 447 -0.33 -11.69 12.98
CA ALA A 447 -1.25 -12.59 13.68
C ALA A 447 -2.65 -11.98 13.85
N GLU A 448 -2.74 -10.66 14.09
CA GLU A 448 -4.00 -9.92 14.13
C GLU A 448 -4.79 -10.01 12.82
N GLN A 449 -4.10 -10.03 11.67
CA GLN A 449 -4.74 -10.12 10.37
C GLN A 449 -5.14 -11.55 10.02
N LEU A 450 -4.33 -12.53 10.41
CA LEU A 450 -4.45 -13.93 10.00
C LEU A 450 -5.38 -14.76 10.91
N PHE A 451 -5.39 -14.55 12.21
CA PHE A 451 -6.15 -15.40 13.14
C PHE A 451 -7.21 -14.60 13.87
N LEU A 452 -8.39 -15.15 14.12
CA LEU A 452 -9.41 -14.46 14.90
C LEU A 452 -9.10 -14.52 16.40
N GLY A 453 -9.24 -13.41 17.15
CA GLY A 453 -9.17 -13.38 18.61
C GLY A 453 -10.34 -14.09 19.29
N LEU A 454 -10.16 -14.62 20.50
CA LEU A 454 -11.30 -15.14 21.28
C LEU A 454 -12.25 -13.98 21.64
N THR A 455 -11.67 -12.90 22.17
CA THR A 455 -12.24 -11.56 22.24
C THR A 455 -11.44 -10.60 21.36
N ASP A 456 -11.96 -9.40 21.16
CA ASP A 456 -11.27 -8.29 20.52
C ASP A 456 -11.29 -7.09 21.49
N ILE A 457 -10.71 -5.94 21.14
CA ILE A 457 -10.65 -4.77 22.02
C ILE A 457 -11.14 -3.51 21.32
N ASP A 458 -11.95 -2.70 21.98
CA ASP A 458 -12.34 -1.41 21.44
C ASP A 458 -11.16 -0.42 21.39
N SER A 459 -10.87 0.12 20.21
CA SER A 459 -9.70 0.99 19.98
C SER A 459 -9.68 2.28 20.82
N GLY A 460 -10.84 2.75 21.32
CA GLY A 460 -10.95 3.97 22.12
C GLY A 460 -10.92 3.69 23.63
N THR A 461 -11.74 2.75 24.09
CA THR A 461 -11.94 2.43 25.51
C THR A 461 -11.02 1.33 26.03
N LEU A 462 -10.45 0.51 25.15
CA LEU A 462 -9.63 -0.66 25.46
C LEU A 462 -10.38 -1.78 26.23
N GLU A 463 -11.70 -1.70 26.29
CA GLU A 463 -12.56 -2.74 26.86
C GLU A 463 -12.74 -3.93 25.87
N PRO A 464 -12.93 -5.16 26.39
CA PRO A 464 -13.08 -6.33 25.55
C PRO A 464 -14.43 -6.33 24.83
N ILE A 465 -14.42 -6.62 23.53
CA ILE A 465 -15.60 -6.70 22.66
C ILE A 465 -15.70 -8.08 21.98
N PRO A 466 -16.88 -8.46 21.46
CA PRO A 466 -17.08 -9.74 20.78
C PRO A 466 -16.19 -9.93 19.53
N ALA A 467 -15.71 -11.17 19.35
CA ALA A 467 -14.88 -11.60 18.21
C ALA A 467 -15.29 -13.00 17.74
N LEU A 468 -14.49 -14.03 18.02
CA LEU A 468 -14.93 -15.43 17.94
C LEU A 468 -16.02 -15.70 18.98
N ALA A 469 -15.82 -15.26 20.23
CA ALA A 469 -16.84 -15.30 21.25
C ALA A 469 -17.84 -14.15 21.03
N THR A 470 -19.13 -14.49 20.93
CA THR A 470 -20.23 -13.53 20.79
C THR A 470 -20.70 -12.98 22.13
N SER A 471 -20.46 -13.73 23.21
CA SER A 471 -20.79 -13.36 24.59
C SER A 471 -20.00 -14.21 25.58
N TRP A 472 -19.92 -13.75 26.82
CA TRP A 472 -19.36 -14.53 27.93
C TRP A 472 -20.14 -14.30 29.23
N THR A 473 -20.08 -15.28 30.12
CA THR A 473 -20.65 -15.20 31.47
C THR A 473 -19.57 -15.43 32.51
N GLU A 474 -19.61 -14.64 33.57
CA GLU A 474 -18.77 -14.78 34.76
C GLU A 474 -19.54 -15.50 35.88
N SER A 475 -18.84 -16.35 36.63
CA SER A 475 -19.36 -16.98 37.86
C SER A 475 -18.24 -17.24 38.87
N ASN A 476 -18.61 -17.65 40.09
CA ASN A 476 -17.68 -17.96 41.17
C ASN A 476 -16.76 -16.78 41.54
N LEU A 477 -17.30 -15.56 41.56
CA LEU A 477 -16.56 -14.31 41.85
C LEU A 477 -15.37 -14.14 40.89
N GLY A 478 -15.60 -14.10 39.57
CA GLY A 478 -14.52 -13.93 38.60
C GLY A 478 -13.55 -15.11 38.48
N LYS A 479 -13.91 -16.32 38.92
CA LYS A 479 -13.06 -17.52 38.75
C LYS A 479 -13.44 -18.39 37.57
N THR A 480 -14.69 -18.37 37.12
CA THR A 480 -15.14 -19.24 36.05
C THR A 480 -15.78 -18.40 34.96
N TYR A 481 -15.22 -18.49 33.75
CA TYR A 481 -15.72 -17.80 32.56
C TYR A 481 -16.16 -18.81 31.50
N ARG A 482 -17.33 -18.58 30.92
CA ARG A 482 -17.80 -19.34 29.74
C ARG A 482 -17.95 -18.41 28.56
N PHE A 483 -17.29 -18.73 27.45
CA PHE A 483 -17.38 -17.98 26.20
C PHE A 483 -18.21 -18.76 25.20
N ARG A 484 -19.25 -18.13 24.66
CA ARG A 484 -20.08 -18.70 23.60
C ARG A 484 -19.56 -18.25 22.24
N LEU A 485 -19.12 -19.21 21.45
CA LEU A 485 -18.52 -18.97 20.14
C LEU A 485 -19.59 -18.84 19.07
N ARG A 486 -19.30 -18.03 18.07
CA ARG A 486 -20.10 -17.95 16.85
C ARG A 486 -19.99 -19.23 16.03
N LYS A 487 -21.07 -19.59 15.32
CA LYS A 487 -21.13 -20.83 14.51
C LYS A 487 -20.74 -20.66 13.05
N ASP A 488 -20.61 -19.41 12.61
CA ASP A 488 -20.30 -18.99 11.24
C ASP A 488 -18.82 -18.60 11.06
N ALA A 489 -17.98 -18.76 12.09
CA ALA A 489 -16.53 -18.64 11.93
C ALA A 489 -15.98 -19.90 11.23
N GLN A 490 -15.17 -19.69 10.19
CA GLN A 490 -14.56 -20.75 9.41
C GLN A 490 -13.06 -20.50 9.23
N TRP A 491 -12.32 -21.60 9.18
CA TRP A 491 -10.97 -21.66 8.68
C TRP A 491 -10.95 -21.44 7.16
N THR A 492 -9.81 -21.02 6.60
CA THR A 492 -9.65 -20.82 5.14
C THR A 492 -9.83 -22.09 4.31
N ASP A 493 -9.79 -23.27 4.93
CA ASP A 493 -10.10 -24.57 4.32
C ASP A 493 -11.58 -24.98 4.44
N GLY A 494 -12.43 -24.13 5.01
CA GLY A 494 -13.88 -24.31 5.13
C GLY A 494 -14.34 -25.03 6.39
N ARG A 495 -13.44 -25.56 7.23
CA ARG A 495 -13.83 -26.16 8.51
C ARG A 495 -14.32 -25.10 9.49
N PRO A 496 -15.30 -25.40 10.36
CA PRO A 496 -15.74 -24.45 11.40
C PRO A 496 -14.63 -24.25 12.44
N VAL A 497 -14.54 -23.03 12.99
CA VAL A 497 -13.72 -22.75 14.19
C VAL A 497 -14.55 -23.12 15.42
N THR A 498 -13.99 -23.94 16.31
CA THR A 498 -14.71 -24.54 17.45
C THR A 498 -14.02 -24.28 18.79
N ALA A 499 -14.71 -24.61 19.89
CA ALA A 499 -14.14 -24.55 21.23
C ALA A 499 -12.95 -25.51 21.40
N HIS A 500 -12.91 -26.61 20.63
CA HIS A 500 -11.80 -27.56 20.66
C HIS A 500 -10.50 -26.92 20.15
N ASP A 501 -10.57 -26.07 19.12
CA ASP A 501 -9.41 -25.33 18.59
C ASP A 501 -8.81 -24.38 19.64
N VAL A 502 -9.67 -23.74 20.46
CA VAL A 502 -9.23 -22.86 21.55
C VAL A 502 -8.56 -23.67 22.66
N VAL A 503 -9.19 -24.74 23.13
CA VAL A 503 -8.64 -25.60 24.19
C VAL A 503 -7.31 -26.22 23.76
N TRP A 504 -7.23 -26.68 22.51
CA TRP A 504 -6.01 -27.25 21.95
C TRP A 504 -4.88 -26.21 21.89
N ALA A 505 -5.16 -25.00 21.38
CA ALA A 505 -4.16 -23.93 21.29
C ALA A 505 -3.60 -23.56 22.67
N VAL A 506 -4.47 -23.39 23.68
CA VAL A 506 -4.05 -23.10 25.06
C VAL A 506 -3.19 -24.22 25.63
N ARG A 507 -3.58 -25.49 25.41
CA ARG A 507 -2.81 -26.65 25.89
C ARG A 507 -1.46 -26.78 25.19
N ARG A 508 -1.39 -26.54 23.88
CA ARG A 508 -0.12 -26.49 23.14
C ARG A 508 0.77 -25.38 23.68
N ASN A 509 0.25 -24.16 23.75
CA ASN A 509 1.05 -22.96 24.00
C ASN A 509 1.56 -22.85 25.44
N ILE A 510 0.98 -23.57 26.41
CA ILE A 510 1.49 -23.59 27.79
C ILE A 510 2.65 -24.58 27.98
N LEU A 511 2.81 -25.57 27.11
CA LEU A 511 3.85 -26.59 27.26
C LEU A 511 5.24 -25.98 27.06
N PRO A 512 6.22 -26.29 27.93
CA PRO A 512 7.60 -25.82 27.77
C PRO A 512 8.24 -26.23 26.44
N ALA A 513 7.93 -27.44 25.98
CA ALA A 513 8.43 -27.96 24.71
C ALA A 513 7.99 -27.15 23.49
N THR A 514 6.89 -26.40 23.60
CA THR A 514 6.43 -25.50 22.53
C THR A 514 7.27 -24.23 22.46
N GLY A 515 7.98 -23.83 23.53
CA GLY A 515 8.80 -22.62 23.52
C GLY A 515 8.00 -21.32 23.33
N CYS A 516 6.76 -21.28 23.82
CA CYS A 516 5.90 -20.11 23.67
C CYS A 516 6.40 -18.94 24.50
N TRP A 517 6.81 -17.84 23.86
CA TRP A 517 7.30 -16.65 24.55
C TRP A 517 6.27 -16.10 25.55
N GLY A 518 4.98 -16.12 25.17
CA GLY A 518 3.89 -15.65 26.01
C GLY A 518 3.28 -16.69 26.95
N ALA A 519 3.94 -17.84 27.21
CA ALA A 519 3.37 -18.92 28.05
C ALA A 519 2.90 -18.44 29.44
N GLY A 520 3.57 -17.44 30.01
CA GLY A 520 3.19 -16.83 31.29
C GLY A 520 1.77 -16.27 31.33
N MET A 521 1.19 -15.93 30.18
CA MET A 521 -0.20 -15.46 30.07
C MET A 521 -1.23 -16.53 30.47
N PHE A 522 -0.87 -17.81 30.46
CA PHE A 522 -1.74 -18.91 30.90
C PHE A 522 -1.66 -19.17 32.40
N PHE A 523 -0.76 -18.53 33.14
CA PHE A 523 -0.61 -18.77 34.60
C PHE A 523 -1.79 -18.24 35.42
N VAL A 524 -2.66 -17.43 34.80
CA VAL A 524 -3.95 -17.04 35.37
C VAL A 524 -4.93 -18.21 35.43
N LEU A 525 -4.75 -19.24 34.59
CA LEU A 525 -5.57 -20.44 34.58
C LEU A 525 -5.22 -21.35 35.75
N LYS A 526 -6.23 -22.04 36.28
CA LYS A 526 -6.04 -23.05 37.31
C LYS A 526 -4.99 -24.07 36.84
N ASN A 527 -4.00 -24.34 37.70
CA ASN A 527 -2.86 -25.24 37.42
C ASN A 527 -1.90 -24.77 36.30
N GLY A 528 -2.10 -23.61 35.68
CA GLY A 528 -1.34 -23.19 34.50
C GLY A 528 0.17 -23.12 34.73
N ARG A 529 0.58 -22.45 35.81
CA ARG A 529 2.00 -22.38 36.21
C ARG A 529 2.59 -23.75 36.53
N ALA A 530 1.85 -24.57 37.28
CA ALA A 530 2.32 -25.88 37.70
C ALA A 530 2.54 -26.82 36.50
N ILE A 531 1.70 -26.74 35.47
CA ILE A 531 1.87 -27.48 34.22
C ILE A 531 3.10 -27.00 33.45
N HIS A 532 3.28 -25.68 33.29
CA HIS A 532 4.45 -25.15 32.61
C HIS A 532 5.77 -25.49 33.34
N GLU A 533 5.76 -25.52 34.66
CA GLU A 533 6.95 -25.86 35.44
C GLU A 533 7.17 -27.39 35.57
N GLY A 534 6.35 -28.23 34.91
CA GLY A 534 6.46 -29.70 34.98
C GLY A 534 6.11 -30.30 36.34
N ARG A 535 5.37 -29.55 37.19
CA ARG A 535 4.87 -30.03 38.49
C ARG A 535 3.56 -30.82 38.36
N ILE A 536 2.85 -30.66 37.24
CA ILE A 536 1.65 -31.41 36.86
C ILE A 536 1.78 -31.77 35.37
N ASP A 537 1.78 -33.06 35.05
CA ASP A 537 1.90 -33.53 33.66
C ASP A 537 0.55 -33.71 32.95
N ASP A 538 -0.54 -33.83 33.72
CA ASP A 538 -1.89 -34.04 33.17
C ASP A 538 -2.53 -32.72 32.70
N LEU A 539 -2.48 -32.47 31.38
CA LEU A 539 -3.11 -31.32 30.73
C LEU A 539 -4.64 -31.27 30.87
N ALA A 540 -5.31 -32.38 31.23
CA ALA A 540 -6.73 -32.37 31.52
C ALA A 540 -7.07 -31.58 32.80
N LEU A 541 -6.09 -31.39 33.70
CA LEU A 541 -6.24 -30.59 34.91
C LEU A 541 -6.04 -29.08 34.68
N LEU A 542 -5.59 -28.66 33.49
CA LEU A 542 -5.50 -27.24 33.14
C LEU A 542 -6.90 -26.61 33.19
N GLY A 543 -6.99 -25.38 33.68
CA GLY A 543 -8.22 -24.61 33.81
C GLY A 543 -8.87 -24.17 32.48
N VAL A 544 -8.98 -25.05 31.50
CA VAL A 544 -9.59 -24.83 30.19
C VAL A 544 -10.24 -26.12 29.67
N ARG A 545 -11.50 -26.06 29.25
CA ARG A 545 -12.22 -27.22 28.68
C ARG A 545 -13.35 -26.80 27.74
N THR A 546 -13.73 -27.68 26.84
CA THR A 546 -14.96 -27.55 26.06
C THR A 546 -16.17 -27.96 26.91
N ILE A 547 -17.25 -27.20 26.84
CA ILE A 547 -18.59 -27.61 27.32
C ILE A 547 -19.33 -28.33 26.19
N ASP A 548 -19.25 -27.74 25.00
CA ASP A 548 -19.75 -28.23 23.72
C ASP A 548 -18.87 -27.64 22.59
N ASP A 549 -19.19 -27.92 21.33
CA ASP A 549 -18.39 -27.48 20.17
C ASP A 549 -18.27 -25.95 20.04
N TYR A 550 -19.16 -25.18 20.66
CA TYR A 550 -19.20 -23.72 20.56
C TYR A 550 -19.22 -23.04 21.93
N THR A 551 -18.81 -23.74 22.99
CA THR A 551 -18.71 -23.15 24.33
C THR A 551 -17.44 -23.62 25.01
N VAL A 552 -16.54 -22.69 25.31
CA VAL A 552 -15.30 -22.94 26.09
C VAL A 552 -15.46 -22.39 27.50
N GLU A 553 -15.08 -23.18 28.49
CA GLU A 553 -15.02 -22.78 29.89
C GLU A 553 -13.56 -22.65 30.35
N PHE A 554 -13.25 -21.53 31.00
CA PHE A 554 -12.01 -21.30 31.70
C PHE A 554 -12.25 -21.26 33.21
N ASN A 555 -11.35 -21.88 33.96
CA ASN A 555 -11.30 -21.81 35.41
C ASN A 555 -9.96 -21.19 35.81
N LEU A 556 -10.01 -20.10 36.56
CA LEU A 556 -8.85 -19.31 36.95
C LEU A 556 -8.29 -19.77 38.30
N GLU A 557 -6.98 -19.60 38.48
CA GLU A 557 -6.28 -19.88 39.74
C GLU A 557 -6.82 -18.97 40.86
N GLN A 558 -7.09 -17.71 40.51
CA GLN A 558 -7.61 -16.69 41.42
C GLN A 558 -8.69 -15.85 40.73
N PRO A 559 -9.61 -15.22 41.49
CA PRO A 559 -10.60 -14.28 40.95
C PRO A 559 -9.94 -13.19 40.09
N LEU A 560 -10.45 -12.92 38.88
CA LEU A 560 -9.92 -11.89 38.00
C LEU A 560 -10.98 -11.37 37.02
N SER A 561 -11.56 -10.20 37.30
CA SER A 561 -12.63 -9.61 36.48
C SER A 561 -12.17 -9.22 35.06
N LEU A 562 -10.86 -9.09 34.87
CA LEU A 562 -10.21 -8.64 33.64
C LEU A 562 -9.93 -9.76 32.64
N PHE A 563 -10.34 -11.00 32.93
CA PHE A 563 -10.03 -12.15 32.09
C PHE A 563 -10.49 -12.02 30.63
N PRO A 564 -11.67 -11.44 30.32
CA PRO A 564 -12.08 -11.20 28.93
C PRO A 564 -11.12 -10.29 28.13
N THR A 565 -10.40 -9.38 28.80
CA THR A 565 -9.35 -8.55 28.17
C THR A 565 -8.06 -9.34 27.92
N ILE A 566 -7.73 -10.29 28.81
CA ILE A 566 -6.51 -11.11 28.71
C ILE A 566 -6.59 -12.08 27.53
N VAL A 567 -7.76 -12.68 27.29
CA VAL A 567 -7.95 -13.66 26.21
C VAL A 567 -7.96 -13.05 24.79
N ASN A 568 -7.88 -11.73 24.66
CA ASN A 568 -7.57 -11.07 23.39
C ASN A 568 -6.11 -11.29 22.95
N HIS A 569 -5.21 -11.58 23.91
CA HIS A 569 -3.79 -11.76 23.62
C HIS A 569 -3.58 -12.86 22.57
N PHE A 570 -2.67 -12.63 21.63
CA PHE A 570 -2.49 -13.47 20.44
C PHE A 570 -2.18 -14.95 20.76
N VAL A 571 -1.60 -15.23 21.93
CA VAL A 571 -1.34 -16.61 22.40
C VAL A 571 -2.62 -17.41 22.73
N TYR A 572 -3.75 -16.74 22.96
CA TYR A 572 -5.07 -17.37 23.19
C TYR A 572 -5.86 -17.61 21.90
N ARG A 573 -5.36 -17.18 20.73
CA ARG A 573 -6.07 -17.37 19.47
C ARG A 573 -6.24 -18.87 19.19
N PRO A 574 -7.42 -19.31 18.69
CA PRO A 574 -7.59 -20.68 18.21
C PRO A 574 -6.56 -20.95 17.11
N LEU A 575 -6.10 -22.19 17.04
CA LEU A 575 -5.15 -22.66 16.03
C LEU A 575 -5.71 -23.90 15.32
N PRO A 576 -5.38 -24.13 14.04
CA PRO A 576 -5.94 -25.23 13.26
C PRO A 576 -5.27 -26.56 13.64
N ALA A 577 -5.68 -27.16 14.76
CA ALA A 577 -5.03 -28.32 15.38
C ALA A 577 -4.67 -29.45 14.38
N PRO A 578 -5.60 -29.94 13.52
CA PRO A 578 -5.28 -31.01 12.57
C PRO A 578 -4.21 -30.63 11.54
N VAL A 579 -4.08 -29.35 11.19
CA VAL A 579 -3.07 -28.87 10.24
C VAL A 579 -1.70 -28.84 10.91
N ILE A 580 -1.62 -28.35 12.14
CA ILE A 580 -0.37 -28.30 12.89
C ILE A 580 0.12 -29.71 13.23
N GLU A 581 -0.77 -30.60 13.67
CA GLU A 581 -0.42 -32.00 13.96
C GLU A 581 0.08 -32.73 12.71
N SER A 582 -0.49 -32.43 11.53
CA SER A 582 -0.09 -33.06 10.28
C SER A 582 1.21 -32.49 9.70
N LEU A 583 1.48 -31.20 9.88
CA LEU A 583 2.58 -30.50 9.19
C LEU A 583 3.77 -30.17 10.11
N GLY A 584 3.61 -30.24 11.43
CA GLY A 584 4.66 -29.86 12.37
C GLY A 584 5.06 -28.40 12.19
N GLU A 585 6.35 -28.12 12.13
CA GLU A 585 6.91 -26.77 11.99
C GLU A 585 6.54 -26.08 10.67
N ASP A 586 6.29 -26.85 9.60
CA ASP A 586 5.94 -26.33 8.26
C ASP A 586 4.50 -25.80 8.16
N TRP A 587 3.70 -25.87 9.23
CA TRP A 587 2.28 -25.49 9.18
C TRP A 587 2.06 -24.02 8.80
N THR A 588 3.04 -23.16 9.04
CA THR A 588 3.01 -21.75 8.67
C THR A 588 3.48 -21.45 7.25
N ASP A 589 3.87 -22.46 6.46
CA ASP A 589 4.28 -22.26 5.08
C ASP A 589 3.18 -21.54 4.28
N PRO A 590 3.51 -20.55 3.43
CA PRO A 590 2.50 -19.75 2.74
C PRO A 590 1.48 -20.54 1.89
N GLU A 591 1.88 -21.70 1.39
CA GLU A 591 1.02 -22.59 0.59
C GLU A 591 0.15 -23.53 1.44
N ARG A 592 0.46 -23.67 2.73
CA ARG A 592 -0.12 -24.68 3.63
C ARG A 592 -0.90 -24.08 4.79
N ILE A 593 -0.58 -22.84 5.17
CA ILE A 593 -1.17 -22.19 6.34
C ILE A 593 -2.69 -22.05 6.21
N VAL A 594 -3.37 -22.44 7.28
CA VAL A 594 -4.83 -22.31 7.43
C VAL A 594 -5.11 -21.26 8.50
N THR A 595 -5.95 -20.28 8.18
CA THR A 595 -6.14 -19.08 8.99
C THR A 595 -7.64 -18.77 9.16
N SER A 596 -8.02 -17.91 10.10
CA SER A 596 -9.44 -17.61 10.45
C SER A 596 -9.79 -16.12 10.48
N GLY A 597 -8.80 -15.26 10.28
CA GLY A 597 -8.90 -13.81 10.35
C GLY A 597 -9.46 -13.16 9.09
N ALA A 598 -9.48 -11.83 9.11
CA ALA A 598 -10.00 -10.98 8.04
C ALA A 598 -9.18 -11.09 6.74
N TYR A 599 -7.93 -11.52 6.87
CA TYR A 599 -7.02 -11.73 5.75
C TYR A 599 -6.42 -13.14 5.78
N ARG A 600 -5.99 -13.60 4.60
CA ARG A 600 -5.21 -14.81 4.39
C ARG A 600 -3.87 -14.45 3.77
N LEU A 601 -2.86 -15.27 4.06
CA LEU A 601 -1.54 -15.11 3.45
C LEU A 601 -1.62 -15.46 1.96
N ALA A 602 -1.02 -14.61 1.13
CA ALA A 602 -0.94 -14.83 -0.32
C ALA A 602 0.51 -15.02 -0.78
N VAL A 603 1.43 -14.23 -0.24
CA VAL A 603 2.88 -14.38 -0.46
C VAL A 603 3.62 -14.02 0.82
N TRP A 604 4.71 -14.74 1.06
CA TRP A 604 5.75 -14.31 1.98
C TRP A 604 7.12 -14.52 1.33
N LYS A 605 7.85 -13.42 1.19
CA LYS A 605 9.28 -13.38 0.88
C LYS A 605 9.96 -12.72 2.07
N GLN A 606 10.61 -13.52 2.90
CA GLN A 606 11.27 -13.05 4.12
C GLN A 606 12.16 -11.84 3.86
N ASN A 607 12.10 -10.86 4.76
CA ASN A 607 12.82 -9.58 4.69
C ASN A 607 12.60 -8.72 3.43
N MET A 608 11.64 -9.08 2.57
CA MET A 608 11.32 -8.34 1.34
C MET A 608 9.86 -7.90 1.29
N LEU A 609 8.93 -8.86 1.28
CA LEU A 609 7.51 -8.59 1.04
C LEU A 609 6.62 -9.64 1.69
N LEU A 610 5.57 -9.20 2.37
CA LEU A 610 4.45 -10.05 2.78
C LEU A 610 3.15 -9.48 2.22
N VAL A 611 2.41 -10.33 1.52
CA VAL A 611 1.14 -9.98 0.85
C VAL A 611 0.01 -10.72 1.53
N LEU A 612 -0.94 -9.96 2.06
CA LEU A 612 -2.19 -10.47 2.61
C LEU A 612 -3.34 -10.10 1.69
N ARG A 613 -4.28 -11.02 1.54
CA ARG A 613 -5.51 -10.79 0.78
C ARG A 613 -6.70 -11.01 1.66
N ARG A 614 -7.74 -10.23 1.43
CA ARG A 614 -8.99 -10.36 2.14
C ARG A 614 -9.49 -11.81 2.08
N ASN A 615 -9.89 -12.33 3.23
CA ASN A 615 -10.46 -13.66 3.37
C ASN A 615 -11.97 -13.59 3.14
N ASP A 616 -12.45 -14.09 2.00
CA ASP A 616 -13.89 -14.08 1.68
C ASP A 616 -14.73 -14.98 2.60
N GLY A 617 -14.11 -15.94 3.30
CA GLY A 617 -14.75 -16.78 4.32
C GLY A 617 -14.76 -16.16 5.73
N TYR A 618 -14.23 -14.96 5.91
CA TYR A 618 -14.25 -14.28 7.21
C TYR A 618 -15.69 -13.98 7.65
N TYR A 619 -16.02 -14.25 8.92
CA TYR A 619 -17.40 -14.13 9.41
C TYR A 619 -18.03 -12.75 9.18
N ASN A 620 -17.23 -11.68 9.26
CA ASN A 620 -17.69 -10.29 9.05
C ASN A 620 -17.04 -9.72 7.79
N ARG A 621 -17.06 -10.52 6.73
CA ARG A 621 -16.51 -10.17 5.42
C ARG A 621 -17.02 -8.82 4.90
N ALA A 622 -18.25 -8.43 5.23
CA ALA A 622 -18.85 -7.17 4.81
C ALA A 622 -18.11 -5.93 5.36
N LYS A 623 -17.46 -6.03 6.52
CA LYS A 623 -16.70 -4.91 7.11
C LYS A 623 -15.32 -4.73 6.46
N VAL A 624 -14.77 -5.79 5.84
CA VAL A 624 -13.41 -5.78 5.30
C VAL A 624 -13.35 -5.13 3.92
N ASN A 625 -12.96 -3.85 3.87
CA ASN A 625 -12.99 -3.06 2.65
C ASN A 625 -11.73 -3.22 1.78
N ILE A 626 -10.55 -3.26 2.40
CA ILE A 626 -9.26 -3.30 1.68
C ILE A 626 -9.03 -4.70 1.10
N PRO A 627 -8.91 -4.86 -0.24
CA PRO A 627 -8.73 -6.16 -0.88
C PRO A 627 -7.36 -6.82 -0.63
N GLU A 628 -6.28 -6.02 -0.65
CA GLU A 628 -4.90 -6.50 -0.52
C GLU A 628 -4.09 -5.57 0.37
N ILE A 629 -3.27 -6.14 1.25
CA ILE A 629 -2.30 -5.44 2.09
C ILE A 629 -0.92 -5.95 1.71
N ARG A 630 0.03 -5.04 1.52
CA ARG A 630 1.44 -5.35 1.28
C ARG A 630 2.28 -4.70 2.37
N TYR A 631 2.96 -5.53 3.15
CA TYR A 631 4.03 -5.10 4.04
C TYR A 631 5.34 -5.18 3.27
N LEU A 632 5.94 -4.02 2.99
CA LEU A 632 7.25 -3.93 2.34
C LEU A 632 8.29 -3.88 3.45
N PHE A 633 9.17 -4.87 3.53
CA PHE A 633 10.22 -4.91 4.54
C PHE A 633 11.42 -4.12 4.09
N LEU A 634 11.77 -3.08 4.84
CA LEU A 634 12.73 -2.07 4.44
C LEU A 634 13.89 -2.00 5.43
N GLU A 635 15.10 -1.87 4.90
CA GLU A 635 16.35 -1.83 5.67
C GLU A 635 16.53 -0.53 6.49
N SER A 636 15.89 0.57 6.09
CA SER A 636 16.04 1.85 6.79
C SER A 636 14.78 2.72 6.77
N PRO A 637 14.52 3.47 7.86
CA PRO A 637 13.51 4.53 7.92
C PRO A 637 13.56 5.49 6.72
N SER A 638 14.76 5.85 6.26
CA SER A 638 14.94 6.83 5.18
C SER A 638 14.51 6.30 3.82
N MET A 639 14.66 4.99 3.58
CA MET A 639 14.08 4.34 2.41
C MET A 639 12.54 4.35 2.49
N GLY A 640 11.97 3.98 3.64
CA GLY A 640 10.52 4.04 3.87
C GLY A 640 9.95 5.44 3.69
N PHE A 641 10.61 6.46 4.23
CA PHE A 641 10.21 7.85 4.07
C PHE A 641 10.26 8.30 2.60
N SER A 642 11.28 7.89 1.85
CA SER A 642 11.39 8.19 0.41
C SER A 642 10.27 7.53 -0.40
N LEU A 643 9.98 6.26 -0.13
CA LEU A 643 8.86 5.53 -0.77
C LEU A 643 7.50 6.13 -0.39
N TYR A 644 7.32 6.54 0.86
CA TYR A 644 6.12 7.24 1.30
C TYR A 644 5.94 8.54 0.51
N ARG A 645 6.98 9.39 0.41
CA ARG A 645 6.93 10.64 -0.37
C ARG A 645 6.64 10.38 -1.85
N GLY A 646 7.28 9.37 -2.44
CA GLY A 646 7.06 8.95 -3.84
C GLY A 646 5.69 8.30 -4.11
N GLY A 647 4.84 8.14 -3.07
CA GLY A 647 3.51 7.56 -3.23
C GLY A 647 3.54 6.04 -3.41
N GLU A 648 4.63 5.39 -3.01
CA GLU A 648 4.79 3.93 -3.01
C GLU A 648 4.44 3.29 -1.66
N LEU A 649 4.34 4.07 -0.59
CA LEU A 649 3.73 3.66 0.69
C LEU A 649 2.53 4.53 1.02
N ASP A 650 1.59 3.94 1.75
CA ASP A 650 0.41 4.60 2.29
C ASP A 650 0.50 4.86 3.78
N VAL A 651 1.33 4.06 4.46
CA VAL A 651 1.48 4.09 5.91
C VAL A 651 2.95 3.92 6.28
N LEU A 652 3.42 4.75 7.20
CA LEU A 652 4.75 4.68 7.81
C LEU A 652 4.66 5.09 9.30
N GLY A 653 5.38 4.41 10.20
CA GLY A 653 5.35 4.68 11.64
C GLY A 653 4.24 3.93 12.41
N GLY A 654 3.77 4.47 13.53
CA GLY A 654 2.67 3.87 14.31
C GLY A 654 3.09 2.75 15.27
N GLY A 655 4.38 2.65 15.61
CA GLY A 655 4.87 1.77 16.69
C GLY A 655 5.04 0.29 16.33
N ASN A 656 4.23 -0.25 15.41
CA ASN A 656 4.36 -1.61 14.85
C ASN A 656 5.09 -1.63 13.50
N TYR A 657 5.02 -0.53 12.74
CA TYR A 657 5.63 -0.44 11.40
C TYR A 657 6.98 0.28 11.47
N LEU A 658 7.60 0.46 10.30
CA LEU A 658 8.91 1.08 10.18
C LEU A 658 8.86 2.50 10.78
N PRO A 659 9.70 2.82 11.79
CA PRO A 659 9.61 4.07 12.53
C PRO A 659 10.01 5.27 11.65
N ILE A 660 9.50 6.45 12.01
CA ILE A 660 9.93 7.73 11.44
C ILE A 660 11.14 8.20 12.25
N SER A 661 12.30 8.40 11.59
CA SER A 661 13.51 8.86 12.27
C SER A 661 13.41 10.34 12.68
N PRO A 662 14.19 10.81 13.68
CA PRO A 662 14.22 12.24 14.04
C PRO A 662 14.56 13.17 12.85
N GLY A 663 15.47 12.75 11.98
CA GLY A 663 15.84 13.51 10.78
C GLY A 663 14.73 13.57 9.73
N GLU A 664 13.93 12.52 9.58
CA GLU A 664 12.73 12.54 8.72
C GLU A 664 11.63 13.40 9.33
N TYR A 665 11.43 13.31 10.65
CA TYR A 665 10.47 14.14 11.35
C TYR A 665 10.75 15.64 11.18
N ALA A 666 12.01 16.06 11.31
CA ALA A 666 12.40 17.45 11.05
C ALA A 666 12.00 17.92 9.63
N LYS A 667 12.13 17.05 8.62
CA LYS A 667 11.70 17.34 7.25
C LYS A 667 10.18 17.43 7.14
N ILE A 668 9.45 16.52 7.79
CA ILE A 668 7.97 16.53 7.85
C ILE A 668 7.46 17.83 8.46
N GLN A 669 8.08 18.34 9.53
CA GLN A 669 7.67 19.59 10.17
C GLN A 669 7.76 20.81 9.25
N THR A 670 8.67 20.79 8.28
CA THR A 670 8.85 21.87 7.30
C THR A 670 8.00 21.71 6.04
N ASP A 671 7.43 20.53 5.79
CA ASP A 671 6.60 20.22 4.62
C ASP A 671 5.12 20.21 5.01
N ARG A 672 4.36 21.22 4.57
CA ARG A 672 2.94 21.37 4.91
C ARG A 672 2.09 20.16 4.52
N THR A 673 2.39 19.53 3.39
CA THR A 673 1.62 18.39 2.87
C THR A 673 1.87 17.13 3.70
N LEU A 674 3.13 16.87 4.07
CA LEU A 674 3.48 15.75 4.93
C LEU A 674 3.02 15.98 6.37
N TYR A 675 3.15 17.20 6.88
CA TYR A 675 2.70 17.55 8.22
C TYR A 675 1.18 17.32 8.38
N ALA A 676 0.39 17.66 7.37
CA ALA A 676 -1.06 17.38 7.35
C ALA A 676 -1.42 15.88 7.38
N GLN A 677 -0.48 15.02 6.99
CA GLN A 677 -0.63 13.55 6.98
C GLN A 677 -0.08 12.89 8.25
N LEU A 678 0.65 13.65 9.07
CA LEU A 678 1.22 13.17 10.31
C LEU A 678 0.14 13.11 11.39
N ARG A 679 0.14 12.01 12.14
CA ARG A 679 -0.69 11.83 13.33
C ARG A 679 0.19 11.31 14.46
N GLU A 680 -0.13 11.72 15.68
CA GLU A 680 0.55 11.25 16.88
C GLU A 680 -0.44 10.52 17.79
N PHE A 681 -0.03 9.38 18.34
CA PHE A 681 -0.87 8.55 19.18
C PHE A 681 -0.14 8.09 20.43
N PRO A 682 -0.86 7.84 21.54
CA PRO A 682 -0.33 7.09 22.66
C PRO A 682 0.03 5.67 22.24
N LEU A 683 1.13 5.17 22.81
CA LEU A 683 1.56 3.78 22.71
C LEU A 683 1.61 3.23 24.13
N LEU A 684 1.03 2.06 24.40
CA LEU A 684 0.97 1.56 25.77
C LEU A 684 2.34 1.16 26.31
N GLY A 685 2.89 2.02 27.17
CA GLY A 685 4.11 1.78 27.91
C GLY A 685 4.62 3.04 28.58
N SER A 686 5.54 2.86 29.52
CA SER A 686 6.14 3.95 30.28
C SER A 686 7.65 3.76 30.43
N TYR A 687 8.35 4.86 30.69
CA TYR A 687 9.77 4.87 30.98
C TYR A 687 9.99 5.57 32.32
N SER A 688 10.62 4.87 33.25
CA SER A 688 10.75 5.28 34.65
C SER A 688 12.08 4.81 35.24
N TYR A 689 12.39 5.27 36.46
CA TYR A 689 13.47 4.70 37.27
C TYR A 689 12.89 4.10 38.55
N GLY A 690 13.13 2.81 38.78
CA GLY A 690 12.79 2.13 40.03
C GLY A 690 13.87 2.34 41.08
N PHE A 691 13.47 2.40 42.35
CA PHE A 691 14.38 2.51 43.49
C PHE A 691 14.56 1.15 44.18
N ARG A 692 15.80 0.80 44.54
CA ARG A 692 16.10 -0.35 45.43
C ARG A 692 15.89 0.06 46.89
N ILE A 693 14.66 -0.01 47.38
CA ILE A 693 14.26 0.43 48.73
C ILE A 693 14.93 -0.40 49.84
N ASP A 694 15.36 -1.61 49.51
CA ASP A 694 16.15 -2.49 50.38
C ASP A 694 17.63 -2.07 50.48
N ARG A 695 18.03 -0.96 49.85
CA ARG A 695 19.41 -0.47 49.81
C ARG A 695 19.52 0.98 50.24
N SER A 696 20.41 1.27 51.18
CA SER A 696 20.66 2.64 51.63
C SER A 696 21.41 3.47 50.56
N PRO A 697 21.10 4.76 50.35
CA PRO A 697 20.12 5.59 51.07
C PRO A 697 18.72 5.61 50.41
N MET A 698 18.43 4.66 49.51
CA MET A 698 17.12 4.58 48.84
C MET A 698 16.03 4.03 49.78
N ASP A 699 16.38 3.53 50.96
CA ASP A 699 15.43 3.18 52.03
C ASP A 699 14.74 4.44 52.61
N LEU A 700 15.41 5.59 52.59
CA LEU A 700 14.90 6.87 53.07
C LEU A 700 13.90 7.51 52.08
N LEU A 701 12.65 7.65 52.51
CA LEU A 701 11.60 8.30 51.69
C LEU A 701 11.98 9.72 51.22
N PRO A 702 12.55 10.61 52.06
CA PRO A 702 12.91 11.94 51.59
C PRO A 702 13.96 11.93 50.48
N VAL A 703 14.88 10.96 50.45
CA VAL A 703 15.87 10.81 49.36
C VAL A 703 15.19 10.48 48.04
N ARG A 704 14.29 9.48 48.03
CA ARG A 704 13.54 9.11 46.82
C ARG A 704 12.68 10.26 46.29
N LYS A 705 12.02 10.99 47.19
CA LYS A 705 11.24 12.19 46.84
C LYS A 705 12.13 13.31 46.27
N ALA A 706 13.29 13.55 46.88
CA ALA A 706 14.26 14.53 46.40
C ALA A 706 14.72 14.20 44.98
N ILE A 707 15.20 12.97 44.75
CA ILE A 707 15.62 12.53 43.42
C ILE A 707 14.49 12.72 42.40
N THR A 708 13.26 12.30 42.72
CA THR A 708 12.12 12.34 41.79
C THR A 708 11.68 13.77 41.42
N ALA A 709 11.73 14.69 42.39
CA ALA A 709 11.36 16.09 42.21
C ALA A 709 12.49 16.95 41.61
N ALA A 710 13.72 16.44 41.54
CA ALA A 710 14.84 17.08 40.84
C ALA A 710 14.87 16.77 39.33
N LEU A 711 13.99 15.89 38.82
CA LEU A 711 13.95 15.53 37.40
C LEU A 711 12.98 16.43 36.63
N ASP A 712 13.54 17.32 35.79
CA ASP A 712 12.77 18.11 34.83
C ASP A 712 12.40 17.24 33.63
N ARG A 713 11.22 16.60 33.73
CA ARG A 713 10.73 15.64 32.74
C ARG A 713 10.45 16.30 31.40
N ASP A 714 9.91 17.51 31.39
CA ASP A 714 9.58 18.22 30.15
C ASP A 714 10.85 18.55 29.37
N MET A 715 11.89 19.06 30.05
CA MET A 715 13.19 19.30 29.44
C MET A 715 13.83 18.00 28.94
N MET A 716 13.87 16.97 29.78
CA MET A 716 14.44 15.66 29.47
C MET A 716 13.77 15.04 28.24
N VAL A 717 12.44 15.02 28.20
CA VAL A 717 11.65 14.43 27.12
C VAL A 717 11.77 15.24 25.83
N GLY A 718 11.67 16.57 25.92
CA GLY A 718 11.77 17.45 24.76
C GLY A 718 13.11 17.35 24.03
N LEU A 719 14.22 17.19 24.77
CA LEU A 719 15.57 17.13 24.21
C LEU A 719 16.00 15.74 23.75
N ILE A 720 15.46 14.68 24.36
CA ILE A 720 15.99 13.32 24.20
C ILE A 720 14.93 12.34 23.70
N ALA A 721 13.68 12.44 24.13
CA ALA A 721 12.68 11.37 24.02
C ALA A 721 11.45 11.69 23.14
N SER A 722 11.47 12.75 22.32
CA SER A 722 10.39 13.04 21.36
C SER A 722 10.07 11.83 20.46
N PRO A 723 8.79 11.42 20.25
CA PRO A 723 7.53 12.10 20.56
C PRO A 723 6.91 11.82 21.93
N HIS A 724 7.62 11.20 22.87
CA HIS A 724 7.03 10.80 24.15
C HIS A 724 6.53 12.00 24.96
N GLU A 725 5.69 11.72 25.95
CA GLU A 725 5.04 12.75 26.77
C GLU A 725 5.47 12.60 28.22
N ALA A 726 5.99 13.69 28.79
CA ALA A 726 6.40 13.74 30.18
C ALA A 726 5.25 13.28 31.09
N SER A 727 5.55 12.45 32.08
CA SER A 727 4.54 11.90 32.98
C SER A 727 5.06 11.77 34.40
N THR A 728 4.15 12.04 35.35
CA THR A 728 4.37 11.81 36.79
C THR A 728 3.76 10.48 37.27
N THR A 729 3.17 9.70 36.37
CA THR A 729 2.62 8.36 36.64
C THR A 729 3.37 7.26 35.90
N PHE A 730 3.47 6.10 36.55
CA PHE A 730 4.00 4.88 35.98
C PHE A 730 3.03 4.24 34.99
N THR A 731 1.73 4.27 35.29
CA THR A 731 0.69 3.80 34.37
C THR A 731 0.31 4.90 33.37
N PRO A 732 0.31 4.63 32.05
CA PRO A 732 -0.12 5.60 31.04
C PRO A 732 -1.58 6.02 31.20
N ASP A 733 -1.85 7.29 30.89
CA ASP A 733 -3.09 8.00 31.17
C ASP A 733 -4.37 7.29 30.70
N ARG A 734 -4.33 6.69 29.51
CA ARG A 734 -5.49 6.00 28.91
C ARG A 734 -5.82 4.66 29.55
N LEU A 735 -4.98 4.13 30.43
CA LEU A 735 -5.19 2.83 31.09
C LEU A 735 -5.69 2.93 32.53
N LEU A 736 -5.70 4.13 33.11
CA LEU A 736 -6.17 4.38 34.47
C LEU A 736 -7.71 4.42 34.50
N GLY A 737 -8.33 3.28 34.18
CA GLY A 737 -9.76 3.05 34.28
C GLY A 737 -10.59 3.92 33.33
N ALA A 738 -10.46 3.66 32.03
CA ALA A 738 -11.02 4.45 30.94
C ALA A 738 -12.57 4.47 30.90
N ASP A 739 -13.16 5.20 31.84
CA ASP A 739 -14.51 5.72 31.71
C ASP A 739 -14.46 7.06 30.95
N ARG A 740 -15.49 7.26 30.11
CA ARG A 740 -15.78 8.50 29.36
C ARG A 740 -15.78 9.73 30.29
N MET A 741 -14.72 10.53 30.30
CA MET A 741 -14.79 11.92 30.78
C MET A 741 -13.96 12.85 29.88
N GLU A 742 -14.46 14.08 29.71
CA GLU A 742 -14.23 14.97 28.56
C GLU A 742 -12.83 15.60 28.46
N THR A 743 -11.96 15.46 29.48
CA THR A 743 -10.61 16.08 29.48
C THR A 743 -9.55 15.23 30.17
N VAL A 744 -8.47 14.93 29.44
CA VAL A 744 -7.29 14.16 29.89
C VAL A 744 -6.55 14.85 31.07
N SER A 745 -6.71 16.18 31.20
CA SER A 745 -6.06 17.04 32.20
C SER A 745 -6.43 16.71 33.66
N ASP A 746 -7.60 16.13 33.94
CA ASP A 746 -8.09 15.93 35.31
C ASP A 746 -7.74 14.55 35.90
N LEU A 747 -7.18 13.65 35.08
CA LEU A 747 -6.90 12.25 35.48
C LEU A 747 -5.68 12.12 36.42
N HIS A 748 -4.67 12.99 36.30
CA HIS A 748 -3.36 12.82 36.98
C HIS A 748 -2.95 13.96 37.93
N SER A 749 -3.70 15.06 38.00
CA SER A 749 -3.32 16.18 38.85
C SER A 749 -3.11 15.72 40.30
N GLY A 750 -1.86 15.81 40.76
CA GLY A 750 -1.47 15.43 42.11
C GLY A 750 -1.31 13.94 42.41
N LEU A 751 -1.30 13.02 41.43
CA LEU A 751 -1.02 11.60 41.68
C LEU A 751 0.48 11.31 41.90
N GLY A 752 1.36 11.93 41.10
CA GLY A 752 2.82 11.84 41.23
C GLY A 752 3.45 13.08 41.86
N LEU A 753 4.79 13.13 41.83
CA LEU A 753 5.59 14.28 42.25
C LEU A 753 6.01 15.11 41.03
N ASP A 754 5.71 16.40 41.07
CA ASP A 754 6.13 17.35 40.04
C ASP A 754 7.60 17.74 40.20
N PHE A 755 8.17 18.32 39.15
CA PHE A 755 9.49 18.94 39.21
C PHE A 755 9.47 20.15 40.15
N ASN A 756 10.23 20.06 41.24
CA ASN A 756 10.39 21.12 42.24
C ASN A 756 11.76 20.98 42.91
N PRO A 757 12.81 21.58 42.34
CA PRO A 757 14.18 21.42 42.83
C PRO A 757 14.38 22.03 44.23
N ASN A 758 13.64 23.09 44.58
CA ASN A 758 13.70 23.67 45.92
C ASN A 758 13.18 22.70 46.98
N GLN A 759 12.01 22.10 46.73
CA GLN A 759 11.45 21.09 47.64
C GLN A 759 12.32 19.83 47.67
N ALA A 760 12.95 19.47 46.54
CA ALA A 760 13.89 18.37 46.46
C ALA A 760 15.10 18.58 47.38
N ALA A 761 15.73 19.76 47.32
CA ALA A 761 16.85 20.11 48.20
C ALA A 761 16.46 20.09 49.68
N GLU A 762 15.27 20.58 50.03
CA GLU A 762 14.75 20.49 51.41
C GLU A 762 14.56 19.05 51.88
N TRP A 763 14.04 18.15 51.04
CA TRP A 763 13.88 16.75 51.40
C TRP A 763 15.23 16.04 51.56
N LEU A 764 16.21 16.38 50.71
CA LEU A 764 17.55 15.83 50.81
C LEU A 764 18.26 16.32 52.09
N ALA A 765 18.12 17.61 52.44
CA ALA A 765 18.61 18.15 53.70
C ALA A 765 17.94 17.48 54.92
N LYS A 766 16.62 17.24 54.87
CA LYS A 766 15.88 16.48 55.90
C LYS A 766 16.34 15.02 56.03
N ALA A 767 16.91 14.44 54.97
CA ALA A 767 17.52 13.12 55.00
C ALA A 767 18.95 13.13 55.59
N GLY A 768 19.50 14.29 55.92
CA GLY A 768 20.85 14.44 56.47
C GLY A 768 21.93 14.79 55.45
N TYR A 769 21.55 15.15 54.21
CA TYR A 769 22.48 15.43 53.12
C TYR A 769 22.26 16.83 52.51
N PRO A 770 22.40 17.92 53.29
CA PRO A 770 22.26 19.27 52.74
C PRO A 770 23.29 19.51 51.63
N ASP A 771 22.84 20.06 50.50
CA ASP A 771 23.67 20.30 49.31
C ASP A 771 24.46 19.07 48.82
N GLY A 772 23.95 17.86 49.08
CA GLY A 772 24.59 16.60 48.72
C GLY A 772 25.78 16.21 49.60
N GLN A 773 26.13 17.01 50.62
CA GLN A 773 27.28 16.74 51.47
C GLN A 773 27.11 15.44 52.25
N GLY A 774 28.13 14.56 52.18
CA GLY A 774 28.12 13.27 52.85
C GLY A 774 27.20 12.23 52.21
N PHE A 775 26.61 12.51 51.05
CA PHE A 775 25.78 11.54 50.33
C PHE A 775 26.66 10.39 49.80
N PRO A 776 26.28 9.12 50.03
CA PRO A 776 27.07 7.98 49.56
C PRO A 776 27.02 7.85 48.04
N GLU A 777 28.02 7.21 47.47
CA GLU A 777 28.04 6.90 46.04
C GLU A 777 26.87 5.96 45.68
N ILE A 778 26.10 6.33 44.66
CA ILE A 778 24.99 5.53 44.16
C ILE A 778 25.16 5.20 42.68
N ILE A 779 24.56 4.08 42.26
CA ILE A 779 24.65 3.53 40.90
C ILE A 779 23.26 3.54 40.28
N LEU A 780 23.15 4.13 39.09
CA LEU A 780 21.99 4.03 38.20
C LEU A 780 22.30 3.03 37.09
N LEU A 781 21.56 1.92 37.07
CA LEU A 781 21.65 0.89 36.04
C LEU A 781 20.70 1.20 34.89
N HIS A 782 21.20 1.16 33.64
CA HIS A 782 20.41 1.35 32.43
C HIS A 782 20.77 0.31 31.36
N GLU A 783 19.89 0.08 30.38
CA GLU A 783 20.25 -0.78 29.24
C GLU A 783 21.25 -0.04 28.34
N ASP A 784 22.22 -0.73 27.75
CA ASP A 784 23.12 -0.08 26.78
C ASP A 784 22.36 0.31 25.51
N GLY A 785 22.63 1.50 25.01
CA GLY A 785 21.93 2.09 23.87
C GLY A 785 21.92 3.61 23.95
N ASP A 786 22.01 4.28 22.80
CA ASP A 786 22.20 5.74 22.75
C ASP A 786 21.08 6.51 23.44
N HIS A 787 19.83 6.09 23.28
CA HIS A 787 18.68 6.69 23.96
C HIS A 787 18.78 6.55 25.48
N HIS A 788 19.02 5.34 25.97
CA HIS A 788 19.10 5.02 27.40
C HIS A 788 20.31 5.71 28.07
N ARG A 789 21.47 5.71 27.40
CA ARG A 789 22.69 6.38 27.86
C ARG A 789 22.49 7.88 28.00
N ARG A 790 21.91 8.53 26.97
CA ARG A 790 21.57 9.96 27.03
C ARG A 790 20.56 10.25 28.15
N MET A 791 19.62 9.33 28.40
CA MET A 791 18.68 9.50 29.49
C MET A 791 19.27 9.36 30.88
N ALA A 792 20.15 8.38 31.08
CA ALA A 792 20.89 8.22 32.33
C ALA A 792 21.83 9.41 32.59
N GLN A 793 22.48 9.93 31.55
CA GLN A 793 23.30 11.15 31.64
C GLN A 793 22.49 12.39 32.02
N ALA A 794 21.28 12.55 31.47
CA ALA A 794 20.40 13.65 31.85
C ALA A 794 19.95 13.56 33.31
N VAL A 795 19.63 12.36 33.81
CA VAL A 795 19.37 12.16 35.25
C VAL A 795 20.58 12.54 36.08
N LYS A 796 21.77 12.04 35.75
CA LYS A 796 23.01 12.37 36.46
C LYS A 796 23.24 13.88 36.51
N ALA A 797 23.10 14.57 35.37
CA ALA A 797 23.26 16.02 35.29
C ALA A 797 22.21 16.79 36.13
N SER A 798 20.95 16.36 36.13
CA SER A 798 19.91 16.97 36.97
C SER A 798 20.20 16.80 38.46
N LEU A 799 20.65 15.62 38.89
CA LEU A 799 20.96 15.37 40.30
C LEU A 799 22.21 16.11 40.77
N ASP A 800 23.24 16.20 39.93
CA ASP A 800 24.43 17.02 40.21
C ASP A 800 24.06 18.50 40.33
N PHE A 801 23.33 19.04 39.36
CA PHE A 801 22.99 20.46 39.31
C PHE A 801 22.05 20.92 40.44
N TYR A 802 20.97 20.18 40.73
CA TYR A 802 19.97 20.62 41.71
C TYR A 802 20.24 20.15 43.12
N LEU A 803 20.99 19.06 43.30
CA LEU A 803 21.16 18.40 44.60
C LEU A 803 22.63 18.19 44.99
N GLY A 804 23.59 18.51 44.13
CA GLY A 804 25.02 18.27 44.38
C GLY A 804 25.39 16.78 44.40
N LEU A 805 24.59 15.92 43.76
CA LEU A 805 24.77 14.48 43.79
C LEU A 805 25.50 13.96 42.54
N ASP A 806 26.72 13.48 42.74
CA ASP A 806 27.47 12.77 41.69
C ASP A 806 27.16 11.27 41.71
N ILE A 807 26.48 10.76 40.68
CA ILE A 807 26.06 9.34 40.60
C ILE A 807 26.85 8.56 39.56
N GLN A 808 27.08 7.27 39.78
CA GLN A 808 27.67 6.38 38.78
C GLN A 808 26.60 5.82 37.83
N LEU A 809 26.96 5.64 36.56
CA LEU A 809 26.12 5.01 35.55
C LEU A 809 26.69 3.63 35.20
N ALA A 810 25.86 2.60 35.25
CA ALA A 810 26.19 1.24 34.82
C ALA A 810 25.26 0.82 33.68
N ALA A 811 25.80 0.14 32.67
CA ALA A 811 25.05 -0.35 31.54
C ALA A 811 25.00 -1.89 31.52
N TYR A 812 23.85 -2.47 31.19
CA TYR A 812 23.72 -3.89 30.90
C TYR A 812 23.42 -4.14 29.43
N SER A 813 23.79 -5.31 28.91
CA SER A 813 23.62 -5.64 27.50
C SER A 813 22.13 -5.78 27.12
N PRO A 814 21.70 -5.25 25.95
CA PRO A 814 20.33 -5.39 25.47
C PRO A 814 19.85 -6.83 25.46
N GLY A 815 18.60 -7.05 25.88
CA GLY A 815 17.98 -8.38 25.94
C GLY A 815 18.36 -9.22 27.18
N THR A 816 19.22 -8.71 28.06
CA THR A 816 19.46 -9.32 29.38
C THR A 816 18.24 -9.13 30.27
N ASP A 817 17.84 -10.15 31.02
CA ASP A 817 16.77 -10.02 32.03
C ASP A 817 17.14 -8.95 33.07
N LEU A 818 16.21 -8.04 33.36
CA LEU A 818 16.45 -6.92 34.28
C LEU A 818 16.78 -7.41 35.70
N GLY A 819 16.13 -8.47 36.18
CA GLY A 819 16.41 -9.05 37.48
C GLY A 819 17.83 -9.61 37.56
N GLN A 820 18.30 -10.27 36.50
CA GLN A 820 19.69 -10.72 36.38
C GLN A 820 20.67 -9.54 36.37
N ALA A 821 20.41 -8.50 35.58
CA ALA A 821 21.27 -7.31 35.51
C ALA A 821 21.36 -6.59 36.86
N ILE A 822 20.24 -6.49 37.59
CA ILE A 822 20.17 -5.94 38.95
C ILE A 822 20.96 -6.83 39.93
N ALA A 823 20.83 -8.15 39.86
CA ALA A 823 21.57 -9.06 40.73
C ALA A 823 23.10 -9.00 40.49
N GLN A 824 23.53 -8.76 39.24
CA GLN A 824 24.94 -8.66 38.89
C GLN A 824 25.58 -7.33 39.28
N THR A 825 24.88 -6.22 39.02
CA THR A 825 25.42 -4.88 39.28
C THR A 825 25.20 -4.44 40.72
N ASP A 826 24.12 -4.94 41.33
CA ASP A 826 23.55 -4.43 42.57
C ASP A 826 23.49 -2.88 42.53
N PRO A 827 22.53 -2.28 41.81
CA PRO A 827 22.41 -0.83 41.71
C PRO A 827 21.55 -0.24 42.85
N HIS A 828 21.49 1.09 42.91
CA HIS A 828 20.56 1.81 43.81
C HIS A 828 19.29 2.24 43.06
N LEU A 829 19.44 2.62 41.79
CA LEU A 829 18.35 2.93 40.87
C LEU A 829 18.50 2.09 39.60
N PHE A 830 17.39 1.75 38.96
CA PHE A 830 17.42 1.02 37.69
C PHE A 830 16.39 1.58 36.72
N GLN A 831 16.75 1.63 35.44
CA GLN A 831 15.82 1.90 34.36
C GLN A 831 14.70 0.85 34.37
N LEU A 832 13.45 1.32 34.41
CA LEU A 832 12.25 0.51 34.28
C LEU A 832 11.47 1.00 33.05
N ASP A 833 11.67 0.30 31.93
CA ASP A 833 10.87 0.47 30.72
C ASP A 833 9.82 -0.64 30.67
N TRP A 834 8.55 -0.28 30.84
CA TRP A 834 7.46 -1.25 30.92
C TRP A 834 6.49 -1.12 29.75
N ARG A 835 6.10 -2.27 29.20
CA ARG A 835 4.99 -2.41 28.26
C ARG A 835 4.07 -3.51 28.78
N PRO A 836 2.74 -3.31 28.73
CA PRO A 836 1.85 -4.27 29.30
C PRO A 836 1.68 -5.48 28.37
N GLY A 837 1.43 -6.66 28.93
CA GLY A 837 0.96 -7.84 28.19
C GLY A 837 -0.55 -7.84 27.91
N TYR A 838 -1.31 -6.97 28.56
CA TYR A 838 -2.73 -6.72 28.27
C TYR A 838 -3.08 -5.28 28.65
N PRO A 839 -3.96 -4.59 27.90
CA PRO A 839 -4.13 -3.14 28.00
C PRO A 839 -4.94 -2.74 29.23
N HIS A 840 -4.36 -2.85 30.43
CA HIS A 840 -5.00 -2.50 31.68
C HIS A 840 -4.00 -2.11 32.78
N ALA A 841 -4.36 -1.15 33.64
CA ALA A 841 -3.52 -0.64 34.73
C ALA A 841 -2.94 -1.73 35.65
N ASN A 842 -3.69 -2.81 35.89
CA ASN A 842 -3.22 -3.94 36.70
C ASN A 842 -1.86 -4.47 36.23
N ASN A 843 -1.63 -4.54 34.91
CA ASN A 843 -0.39 -5.11 34.39
C ASN A 843 0.83 -4.21 34.58
N PHE A 844 0.61 -2.92 34.85
CA PHE A 844 1.67 -2.01 35.32
C PHE A 844 1.89 -2.17 36.82
N LEU A 845 0.81 -2.14 37.61
CA LEU A 845 0.90 -1.95 39.06
C LEU A 845 1.19 -3.22 39.86
N GLU A 846 0.36 -4.26 39.73
CA GLU A 846 0.49 -5.44 40.59
C GLU A 846 1.79 -6.22 40.31
N PRO A 847 2.12 -6.60 39.05
CA PRO A 847 3.35 -7.34 38.78
C PRO A 847 4.63 -6.62 39.22
N ASN A 848 4.72 -5.30 39.02
CA ASN A 848 5.97 -4.57 39.29
C ASN A 848 6.17 -4.22 40.77
N PHE A 849 5.11 -4.16 41.58
CA PHE A 849 5.22 -3.60 42.94
C PHE A 849 4.58 -4.48 44.02
N ALA A 850 3.85 -5.55 43.68
CA ALA A 850 3.33 -6.46 44.69
C ALA A 850 4.49 -7.22 45.38
N PRO A 851 4.40 -7.44 46.71
CA PRO A 851 5.29 -8.32 47.45
C PRO A 851 5.43 -9.70 46.78
N ARG A 852 6.65 -10.21 46.73
CA ARG A 852 7.01 -11.55 46.18
C ARG A 852 6.70 -11.75 44.69
N SER A 853 6.30 -10.71 43.97
CA SER A 853 6.26 -10.79 42.51
C SER A 853 7.68 -10.94 41.96
N PRO A 854 7.94 -11.83 40.99
CA PRO A 854 9.26 -11.96 40.37
C PRO A 854 9.69 -10.71 39.59
N TYR A 855 8.73 -9.85 39.21
CA TYR A 855 8.98 -8.57 38.53
C TYR A 855 9.16 -7.39 39.49
N ASN A 856 8.98 -7.60 40.81
CA ASN A 856 9.24 -6.56 41.78
C ASN A 856 10.73 -6.51 42.15
N HIS A 857 11.48 -5.74 41.36
CA HIS A 857 12.91 -5.53 41.57
C HIS A 857 13.24 -4.39 42.54
N THR A 858 12.24 -3.77 43.18
CA THR A 858 12.45 -2.59 44.05
C THR A 858 12.81 -2.96 45.49
N GLY A 859 12.66 -4.23 45.87
CA GLY A 859 12.76 -4.67 47.27
C GLY A 859 11.61 -4.19 48.17
N TRP A 860 10.68 -3.38 47.65
CA TRP A 860 9.57 -2.82 48.41
C TRP A 860 8.57 -3.90 48.83
N GLN A 861 8.35 -4.02 50.15
CA GLN A 861 7.39 -4.94 50.74
C GLN A 861 6.25 -4.15 51.40
N ASN A 862 5.10 -4.06 50.72
CA ASN A 862 3.92 -3.40 51.26
C ASN A 862 2.66 -4.26 51.12
N MET A 863 2.20 -4.83 52.24
CA MET A 863 1.03 -5.69 52.28
C MET A 863 -0.29 -4.94 52.07
N ALA A 864 -0.35 -3.64 52.40
CA ALA A 864 -1.53 -2.82 52.13
C ALA A 864 -1.72 -2.60 50.63
N PHE A 865 -0.62 -2.31 49.91
CA PHE A 865 -0.60 -2.26 48.45
C PHE A 865 -1.05 -3.60 47.86
N ALA A 866 -0.45 -4.71 48.32
CA ALA A 866 -0.81 -6.05 47.86
C ALA A 866 -2.31 -6.33 48.03
N SER A 867 -2.87 -6.04 49.21
CA SER A 867 -4.28 -6.24 49.48
C SER A 867 -5.18 -5.35 48.63
N GLN A 868 -4.78 -4.11 48.37
CA GLN A 868 -5.55 -3.20 47.52
C GLN A 868 -5.47 -3.59 46.05
N ALA A 869 -4.31 -4.05 45.56
CA ALA A 869 -4.13 -4.56 44.21
C ALA A 869 -5.02 -5.78 43.94
N VAL A 870 -5.05 -6.74 44.88
CA VAL A 870 -5.96 -7.89 44.80
C VAL A 870 -7.41 -7.43 44.75
N ARG A 871 -7.84 -6.52 45.64
CA ARG A 871 -9.21 -5.99 45.61
C ARG A 871 -9.55 -5.32 44.29
N ALA A 872 -8.64 -4.48 43.78
CA ALA A 872 -8.82 -3.73 42.53
C ALA A 872 -9.03 -4.67 41.33
N ARG A 873 -8.22 -5.72 41.18
CA ARG A 873 -8.35 -6.66 40.04
C ARG A 873 -9.53 -7.63 40.15
N THR A 874 -10.15 -7.73 41.32
CA THR A 874 -11.37 -8.54 41.53
C THR A 874 -12.65 -7.72 41.49
N GLU A 875 -12.55 -6.39 41.46
CA GLU A 875 -13.70 -5.51 41.43
C GLU A 875 -14.37 -5.56 40.04
N SER A 876 -15.67 -5.85 40.04
CA SER A 876 -16.49 -5.93 38.84
C SER A 876 -16.99 -4.56 38.38
N VAL A 877 -17.20 -3.62 39.30
CA VAL A 877 -17.74 -2.28 39.00
C VAL A 877 -16.63 -1.37 38.46
N PRO A 878 -16.69 -0.93 37.18
CA PRO A 878 -15.62 -0.15 36.55
C PRO A 878 -15.22 1.09 37.35
N GLU A 879 -16.17 1.89 37.83
CA GLU A 879 -15.88 3.15 38.52
C GLU A 879 -15.15 2.94 39.87
N ILE A 880 -15.49 1.85 40.58
CA ILE A 880 -14.83 1.47 41.83
C ILE A 880 -13.42 0.95 41.53
N ARG A 881 -13.30 0.11 40.50
CA ARG A 881 -12.03 -0.44 40.02
C ARG A 881 -11.06 0.68 39.63
N THR A 882 -11.52 1.67 38.85
CA THR A 882 -10.76 2.86 38.45
C THR A 882 -10.20 3.63 39.65
N ARG A 883 -11.05 3.93 40.65
CA ARG A 883 -10.60 4.61 41.88
C ARG A 883 -9.55 3.79 42.66
N ALA A 884 -9.69 2.47 42.70
CA ALA A 884 -8.73 1.60 43.36
C ALA A 884 -7.36 1.63 42.66
N PHE A 885 -7.31 1.60 41.32
CA PHE A 885 -6.05 1.72 40.59
C PHE A 885 -5.40 3.10 40.73
N ARG A 886 -6.18 4.20 40.74
CA ARG A 886 -5.64 5.54 41.04
C ARG A 886 -5.00 5.61 42.43
N ARG A 887 -5.59 4.95 43.42
CA ARG A 887 -5.02 4.88 44.78
C ARG A 887 -3.68 4.14 44.78
N LEU A 888 -3.60 3.00 44.09
CA LEU A 888 -2.37 2.21 43.96
C LEU A 888 -1.27 3.00 43.25
N GLU A 889 -1.60 3.72 42.18
CA GLU A 889 -0.68 4.62 41.48
C GLU A 889 -0.12 5.68 42.44
N GLN A 890 -0.98 6.36 43.20
CA GLN A 890 -0.58 7.37 44.18
C GLN A 890 0.32 6.80 45.30
N MET A 891 0.11 5.55 45.72
CA MET A 891 0.98 4.89 46.69
C MET A 891 2.41 4.82 46.16
N ILE A 892 2.59 4.37 44.92
CA ILE A 892 3.92 4.11 44.35
C ILE A 892 4.61 5.36 43.83
N THR A 893 3.91 6.37 43.31
CA THR A 893 4.55 7.55 42.71
C THR A 893 4.70 8.74 43.66
N LYS A 894 3.93 8.78 44.75
CA LYS A 894 3.92 9.95 45.65
C LYS A 894 4.04 9.63 47.13
N GLU A 895 3.24 8.71 47.66
CA GLU A 895 3.27 8.44 49.11
C GLU A 895 4.54 7.72 49.53
N PHE A 896 4.83 6.60 48.87
CA PHE A 896 6.03 5.80 49.11
C PHE A 896 7.13 6.06 48.09
N CYS A 897 6.84 6.71 46.96
CA CYS A 897 7.83 7.09 45.94
C CYS A 897 8.77 5.92 45.59
N VAL A 898 8.18 4.80 45.18
CA VAL A 898 8.83 3.53 44.84
C VAL A 898 9.41 3.55 43.42
N VAL A 899 8.87 4.42 42.58
CA VAL A 899 9.28 4.62 41.20
C VAL A 899 9.26 6.11 40.87
N ALA A 900 10.18 6.57 40.03
CA ALA A 900 10.24 7.90 39.45
C ALA A 900 9.87 7.82 37.96
N PRO A 901 8.62 8.06 37.58
CA PRO A 901 8.21 8.11 36.18
C PRO A 901 8.88 9.25 35.43
N ILE A 902 9.18 9.06 34.14
CA ILE A 902 9.72 10.09 33.25
C ILE A 902 8.74 10.42 32.13
N TYR A 903 8.31 9.42 31.36
CA TYR A 903 7.38 9.64 30.25
C TYR A 903 6.47 8.45 29.96
N SER A 904 5.28 8.77 29.44
CA SER A 904 4.36 7.87 28.76
C SER A 904 4.75 7.78 27.27
N LYS A 905 4.70 6.57 26.71
CA LYS A 905 5.11 6.36 25.33
C LYS A 905 4.06 6.89 24.35
N ARG A 906 4.58 7.45 23.26
CA ARG A 906 3.82 7.92 22.10
C ARG A 906 4.51 7.48 20.83
N THR A 907 3.76 7.48 19.74
CA THR A 907 4.26 7.18 18.39
C THR A 907 3.71 8.16 17.38
N ARG A 908 4.39 8.22 16.23
CA ARG A 908 4.04 9.04 15.08
C ARG A 908 3.74 8.13 13.90
N MET A 909 2.74 8.49 13.12
CA MET A 909 2.34 7.76 11.94
C MET A 909 2.04 8.74 10.81
N LEU A 910 2.61 8.49 9.64
CA LEU A 910 2.19 9.11 8.39
C LEU A 910 1.15 8.22 7.74
N ILE A 911 0.00 8.79 7.41
CA ILE A 911 -1.11 8.09 6.77
C ILE A 911 -1.58 8.90 5.57
N ARG A 912 -1.63 8.26 4.40
CA ARG A 912 -2.09 8.92 3.17
C ARG A 912 -3.56 9.32 3.30
N PRO A 913 -3.97 10.50 2.77
CA PRO A 913 -5.36 10.96 2.86
C PRO A 913 -6.39 10.01 2.23
N ARG A 914 -5.95 9.14 1.32
CA ARG A 914 -6.81 8.14 0.69
C ARG A 914 -7.26 7.02 1.64
N ILE A 915 -6.74 6.95 2.88
CA ILE A 915 -7.15 5.97 3.88
C ILE A 915 -8.18 6.61 4.80
N ALA A 916 -9.37 6.01 4.87
CA ALA A 916 -10.48 6.44 5.71
C ALA A 916 -10.78 5.43 6.80
N ASP A 917 -11.56 5.87 7.80
CA ASP A 917 -12.07 5.08 8.93
C ASP A 917 -10.97 4.30 9.69
N TRP A 918 -9.72 4.73 9.55
CA TRP A 918 -8.61 4.11 10.24
C TRP A 918 -8.58 4.56 11.70
N SER A 919 -8.23 3.63 12.58
CA SER A 919 -7.96 3.87 13.98
C SER A 919 -6.59 3.32 14.35
N HIS A 920 -5.93 3.94 15.32
CA HIS A 920 -4.68 3.44 15.85
C HIS A 920 -4.95 2.53 17.06
N MET A 921 -4.53 1.28 16.96
CA MET A 921 -4.49 0.37 18.11
C MET A 921 -3.21 0.61 18.90
N SER A 922 -3.35 1.04 20.15
CA SER A 922 -2.23 1.30 21.06
C SER A 922 -1.62 0.02 21.66
N PHE A 923 -2.29 -1.12 21.42
CA PHE A 923 -1.92 -2.47 21.86
C PHE A 923 -2.20 -3.50 20.76
N GLY A 924 -1.35 -4.50 20.62
CA GLY A 924 -1.52 -5.56 19.62
C GLY A 924 -1.33 -5.07 18.18
N GLY A 925 -1.94 -5.79 17.23
CA GLY A 925 -1.96 -5.42 15.82
C GLY A 925 -3.02 -4.36 15.49
N GLN A 926 -2.86 -3.66 14.38
CA GLN A 926 -3.84 -2.69 13.88
C GLN A 926 -5.06 -3.40 13.28
N TYR A 927 -6.24 -2.82 13.41
CA TYR A 927 -7.47 -3.39 12.82
C TYR A 927 -7.65 -2.95 11.37
N LEU A 928 -6.74 -3.39 10.50
CA LEU A 928 -6.77 -3.06 9.07
C LEU A 928 -8.07 -3.51 8.38
N ARG A 929 -8.76 -4.50 8.98
CA ARG A 929 -10.11 -4.94 8.62
C ARG A 929 -11.17 -3.84 8.66
N ASP A 930 -10.97 -2.80 9.46
CA ASP A 930 -11.92 -1.70 9.64
C ASP A 930 -11.60 -0.49 8.75
N TRP A 931 -10.40 -0.47 8.18
CA TRP A 931 -9.94 0.62 7.34
C TRP A 931 -10.54 0.49 5.94
N ARG A 932 -10.69 1.62 5.25
CA ARG A 932 -11.12 1.64 3.84
C ARG A 932 -10.35 2.68 3.06
N PHE A 933 -10.49 2.65 1.74
CA PHE A 933 -10.07 3.78 0.92
C PHE A 933 -11.17 4.84 0.90
N GLU A 934 -10.82 6.11 1.12
CA GLU A 934 -11.74 7.22 0.90
C GLU A 934 -12.31 7.11 -0.52
N PRO A 935 -13.62 7.35 -0.70
CA PRO A 935 -14.09 7.71 -2.02
C PRO A 935 -13.34 8.99 -2.38
N VAL A 936 -12.54 8.95 -3.45
CA VAL A 936 -12.08 10.18 -4.13
C VAL A 936 -13.31 11.06 -4.33
N GLU A 937 -13.36 12.22 -3.67
CA GLU A 937 -14.47 13.18 -3.72
C GLU A 937 -14.89 13.43 -5.18
N GLU A 938 -16.21 13.37 -5.42
CA GLU A 938 -16.88 13.39 -6.73
C GLU A 938 -16.69 14.68 -7.53
#